data_AF-A0A938H686-F1
#
_entry.id   AF-A0A938H686-F1
#
_cell.length_a   1.000
_cell.length_b   1.000
_cell.length_c   1.000
_cell.angle_alpha   90.00
_cell.angle_beta   90.00
_cell.angle_gamma   90.00
#
_symmetry.space_group_name_H-M   'P 1'
#
loop_
_entity.id
_entity.type
_entity.pdbx_description
1 polymer ?
#
loop_
_entity_poly.entity_id
_entity_poly.type
_entity_poly.pdbx_seq_one_letter_code
_entity_poly.pdbx_strand_id
1 'polypeptide(L)'
;MNRPQRAKDEWLRATIEGLLSADELSQLASVPVESLWSAAVDRGFVTDDELAAAVGVRFRLKVANLDQVSAQAVEAMPEALARRYGVIPLAVTETSIDVATADPLDLDCEQTLAFALGRTVRMAVAPPAVIARKLEELYRPREVIQQLVDTMRGTIEIEAIDESAEEDSIDVIANQAGDRPVIRLVDRVIAEAVASRASDIHLEPEETGVAVRYRIDGVLRQVMVLPKAVKVPIVSRVKIMAQLDIAVRLRPQDGRARVAVRGHRVDLRVSTLPASQGEKVVIRILDQSNTILNLEVLGLLETELRELTALMDAREGMVLVTGPTGSGKTTTLYSMLQTIKERGVNINTVEDPVEYRLPGIVQVQVNEKAGLTFPAALRSILRQDPDVILVGEIRDRETAQIAVQAALTGHVVLSTLHTNDVAACVTRLTDIGVEAYKISAALKGIVAQRLLRRLCTLCKEPARPDEIPERLQGYFPPEVQLYRAVGCPECTMTGYRGRHAVHEMLTVNEDLQARIAAGEPVDQLIEAARAAGMRSLWDSGVEHAKRGDTTIAELLRVLEAPSEERAKARTTTAQPPLRETGHVAIPVAPLPPAIDRGLPAAIHQEPAPPTGKAPPPRRTLRMPPEKVSLNRPTTTQTATGSFVTPVTAPVAIEHVWDRAMDPPSASGPTGARRNGALHDPPSAKPRTSRFEGPPPRILLVEDEEPLRRVMKDLLERDGFVIFEAGDGIQAVDQVDRLKPDALVPDLNLPRLDGFGVLKHLRARAETQRLPVIVLTAKGDEDSEVHVFEAGASDYLTKPFRARPLDSPPGGPWSQSDRADLTRRGPCEA
;
A
#
# COMPACT_ATOMS: atom_id res chain seq x y z
N MET A 1 8.32 7.60 59.20
CA MET A 1 9.22 8.69 58.75
C MET A 1 9.77 8.32 57.39
N ASN A 2 9.27 8.94 56.31
CA ASN A 2 9.83 8.80 54.96
C ASN A 2 11.12 9.61 54.90
N ARG A 3 12.22 9.01 54.41
CA ARG A 3 13.43 9.78 54.08
C ARG A 3 13.08 10.80 52.99
N PRO A 4 13.51 12.08 53.08
CA PRO A 4 13.35 13.02 51.98
C PRO A 4 14.11 12.50 50.75
N GLN A 5 13.44 12.57 49.60
CA GLN A 5 14.00 12.20 48.30
C GLN A 5 15.10 13.22 47.97
N ARG A 6 16.37 12.76 47.91
CA ARG A 6 17.52 13.62 47.59
C ARG A 6 17.48 14.02 46.13
N ALA A 7 17.92 15.24 45.82
CA ALA A 7 18.01 15.70 44.44
C ALA A 7 19.06 14.87 43.67
N LYS A 8 18.93 14.75 42.35
CA LYS A 8 19.86 13.93 41.54
C LYS A 8 21.30 14.43 41.56
N ASP A 9 21.45 15.73 41.75
CA ASP A 9 22.70 16.49 41.83
C ASP A 9 22.99 16.94 43.28
N GLU A 10 22.65 16.14 44.28
CA GLU A 10 22.88 16.45 45.70
C GLU A 10 24.35 16.83 46.01
N TRP A 11 25.29 16.33 45.22
CA TRP A 11 26.71 16.67 45.29
C TRP A 11 26.98 18.18 45.10
N LEU A 12 26.07 18.90 44.43
CA LEU A 12 26.14 20.33 44.16
C LEU A 12 25.86 21.19 45.41
N ARG A 13 25.24 20.62 46.45
CA ARG A 13 24.87 21.34 47.68
C ARG A 13 26.05 22.11 48.27
N ALA A 14 27.21 21.46 48.40
CA ALA A 14 28.40 22.07 48.97
C ALA A 14 29.02 23.18 48.10
N THR A 15 28.67 23.25 46.81
CA THR A 15 29.03 24.36 45.92
C THR A 15 28.05 25.52 46.11
N ILE A 16 26.76 25.21 46.19
CA ILE A 16 25.68 26.18 46.37
C ILE A 16 25.76 26.87 47.73
N GLU A 17 26.15 26.16 48.80
CA GLU A 17 26.37 26.72 50.14
C GLU A 17 27.44 27.82 50.17
N GLY A 18 28.37 27.83 49.21
CA GLY A 18 29.37 28.89 49.06
C GLY A 18 28.94 30.07 48.19
N LEU A 19 27.79 29.97 47.51
CA LEU A 19 27.28 30.96 46.57
C LEU A 19 26.03 31.69 47.07
N LEU A 20 25.19 31.00 47.84
CA LEU A 20 23.90 31.50 48.30
C LEU A 20 23.93 31.95 49.77
N SER A 21 23.09 32.91 50.11
CA SER A 21 22.85 33.35 51.49
C SER A 21 22.09 32.29 52.30
N ALA A 22 22.14 32.41 53.63
CA ALA A 22 21.44 31.48 54.53
C ALA A 22 19.91 31.44 54.30
N ASP A 23 19.33 32.58 53.90
CA ASP A 23 17.90 32.68 53.59
C ASP A 23 17.56 32.00 52.25
N GLU A 24 18.39 32.16 51.22
CA GLU A 24 18.23 31.50 49.91
C GLU A 24 18.41 29.98 50.00
N LEU A 25 19.38 29.52 50.81
CA LEU A 25 19.58 28.09 51.09
C LEU A 25 18.38 27.47 51.82
N SER A 26 17.79 28.20 52.78
CA SER A 26 16.58 27.77 53.47
C SER A 26 15.38 27.66 52.53
N GLN A 27 15.24 28.63 51.61
CA GLN A 27 14.21 28.60 50.56
C GLN A 27 14.42 27.44 49.59
N LEU A 28 15.65 27.14 49.19
CA LEU A 28 15.98 26.01 48.32
C LEU A 28 15.71 24.65 49.00
N ALA A 29 15.94 24.56 50.31
CA ALA A 29 15.72 23.35 51.12
C ALA A 29 14.25 23.12 51.51
N SER A 30 13.39 24.13 51.37
CA SER A 30 11.98 24.09 51.81
C SER A 30 11.07 23.22 50.94
N VAL A 31 11.47 22.92 49.69
CA VAL A 31 10.69 22.14 48.73
C VAL A 31 11.55 21.00 48.17
N PRO A 32 11.04 19.76 48.07
CA PRO A 32 11.73 18.70 47.36
C PRO A 32 11.90 19.07 45.88
N VAL A 33 13.13 19.11 45.39
CA VAL A 33 13.46 19.43 44.00
C VAL A 33 14.17 18.26 43.32
N GLU A 34 13.95 18.11 42.02
CA GLU A 34 14.61 17.06 41.24
C GLU A 34 16.09 17.38 40.95
N SER A 35 16.41 18.66 40.73
CA SER A 35 17.76 19.20 40.51
C SER A 35 17.97 20.47 41.33
N LEU A 36 19.03 20.51 42.12
CA LEU A 36 19.52 21.70 42.81
C LEU A 36 20.01 22.77 41.83
N TRP A 37 20.61 22.36 40.71
CA TRP A 37 21.06 23.29 39.68
C TRP A 37 19.90 24.08 39.09
N SER A 38 18.90 23.36 38.56
CA SER A 38 17.72 23.99 37.93
C SER A 38 16.94 24.80 38.97
N ALA A 39 16.78 24.26 40.17
CA ALA A 39 16.06 24.92 41.26
C ALA A 39 16.69 26.25 41.72
N ALA A 40 18.02 26.37 41.70
CA ALA A 40 18.72 27.59 42.09
C ALA A 40 18.65 28.66 40.99
N VAL A 41 18.73 28.23 39.72
CA VAL A 41 18.64 29.13 38.55
C VAL A 41 17.20 29.60 38.32
N ASP A 42 16.20 28.71 38.38
CA ASP A 42 14.79 29.04 38.16
C ASP A 42 14.24 30.03 39.20
N ARG A 43 14.80 29.99 40.43
CA ARG A 43 14.46 30.93 41.50
C ARG A 43 15.23 32.25 41.41
N GLY A 44 16.15 32.37 40.45
CA GLY A 44 16.95 33.57 40.23
C GLY A 44 18.01 33.82 41.32
N PHE A 45 18.37 32.81 42.09
CA PHE A 45 19.38 32.95 43.16
C PHE A 45 20.82 32.97 42.62
N VAL A 46 21.04 32.31 41.48
CA VAL A 46 22.33 32.24 40.78
C VAL A 46 22.10 32.06 39.30
N THR A 47 23.02 32.54 38.47
CA THR A 47 22.97 32.28 37.02
C THR A 47 23.65 30.96 36.65
N ASP A 48 23.31 30.40 35.49
CA ASP A 48 23.95 29.20 34.94
C ASP A 48 25.48 29.35 34.84
N ASP A 49 25.96 30.54 34.47
CA ASP A 49 27.38 30.83 34.29
C ASP A 49 28.14 30.91 35.63
N GLU A 50 27.54 31.56 36.63
CA GLU A 50 28.11 31.63 37.99
C GLU A 50 28.20 30.25 38.64
N LEU A 51 27.16 29.42 38.46
CA LEU A 51 27.12 28.07 39.03
C LEU A 51 28.09 27.14 38.29
N ALA A 52 28.19 27.21 36.97
CA ALA A 52 29.19 26.47 36.19
C ALA A 52 30.62 26.87 36.54
N ALA A 53 30.89 28.17 36.75
CA ALA A 53 32.20 28.64 37.20
C ALA A 53 32.55 28.08 38.59
N ALA A 54 31.62 28.09 39.53
CA ALA A 54 31.84 27.57 40.88
C ALA A 54 32.07 26.05 40.90
N VAL A 55 31.33 25.29 40.10
CA VAL A 55 31.57 23.85 39.90
C VAL A 55 32.94 23.62 39.26
N GLY A 56 33.30 24.41 38.26
CA GLY A 56 34.63 24.37 37.63
C GLY A 56 35.76 24.58 38.64
N VAL A 57 35.64 25.58 39.53
CA VAL A 57 36.63 25.83 40.60
C VAL A 57 36.71 24.67 41.58
N ARG A 58 35.57 24.18 42.07
CA ARG A 58 35.52 23.12 43.09
C ARG A 58 36.12 21.81 42.59
N PHE A 59 35.81 21.41 41.36
CA PHE A 59 36.25 20.15 40.77
C PHE A 59 37.50 20.29 39.89
N ARG A 60 38.08 21.51 39.80
CA ARG A 60 39.26 21.83 38.97
C ARG A 60 39.04 21.50 37.50
N LEU A 61 37.83 21.74 37.00
CA LEU A 61 37.44 21.53 35.61
C LEU A 61 37.36 22.87 34.87
N LYS A 62 37.59 22.83 33.56
CA LYS A 62 37.34 23.99 32.69
C LYS A 62 35.84 24.14 32.47
N VAL A 63 35.36 25.38 32.39
CA VAL A 63 34.02 25.66 31.84
C VAL A 63 34.10 25.49 30.32
N ALA A 64 33.22 24.67 29.76
CA ALA A 64 33.25 24.35 28.34
C ALA A 64 32.75 25.53 27.49
N ASN A 65 33.45 25.81 26.40
CA ASN A 65 32.95 26.69 25.35
C ASN A 65 32.24 25.84 24.27
N LEU A 66 30.92 25.84 24.30
CA LEU A 66 30.09 25.04 23.39
C LEU A 66 30.00 25.61 21.96
N ASP A 67 30.57 26.80 21.70
CA ASP A 67 30.70 27.35 20.35
C ASP A 67 31.92 26.79 19.61
N GLN A 68 32.84 26.13 20.31
CA GLN A 68 34.09 25.57 19.77
C GLN A 68 34.03 24.04 19.68
N VAL A 69 32.91 23.51 19.21
CA VAL A 69 32.75 22.07 18.97
C VAL A 69 33.37 21.68 17.63
N SER A 70 34.30 20.73 17.64
CA SER A 70 34.93 20.21 16.43
C SER A 70 34.06 19.17 15.72
N ALA A 71 33.97 19.24 14.40
CA ALA A 71 33.22 18.28 13.59
C ALA A 71 33.70 16.83 13.79
N GLN A 72 35.01 16.63 13.92
CA GLN A 72 35.60 15.31 14.18
C GLN A 72 35.13 14.71 15.51
N ALA A 73 34.92 15.54 16.54
CA ALA A 73 34.45 15.04 17.84
C ALA A 73 32.96 14.67 17.81
N VAL A 74 32.15 15.38 17.02
CA VAL A 74 30.74 15.03 16.78
C VAL A 74 30.63 13.72 16.00
N GLU A 75 31.44 13.54 14.96
CA GLU A 75 31.47 12.31 14.16
C GLU A 75 31.93 11.09 14.99
N ALA A 76 32.92 11.28 15.87
CA ALA A 76 33.42 10.22 16.73
C ALA A 76 32.41 9.79 17.83
N MET A 77 31.48 10.66 18.22
CA MET A 77 30.55 10.42 19.33
C MET A 77 29.21 9.87 18.83
N PRO A 78 28.82 8.64 19.22
CA PRO A 78 27.48 8.13 18.91
C PRO A 78 26.38 8.99 19.55
N GLU A 79 25.42 9.47 18.76
CA GLU A 79 24.32 10.33 19.23
C GLU A 79 23.56 9.71 20.43
N ALA A 80 23.33 8.40 20.39
CA ALA A 80 22.64 7.69 21.46
C ALA A 80 23.36 7.80 22.81
N LEU A 81 24.70 7.84 22.82
CA LEU A 81 25.50 8.01 24.03
C LEU A 81 25.50 9.48 24.48
N ALA A 82 25.67 10.41 23.53
CA ALA A 82 25.60 11.85 23.82
C ALA A 82 24.27 12.25 24.47
N ARG A 83 23.15 11.70 23.98
CA ARG A 83 21.81 11.93 24.54
C ARG A 83 21.56 11.19 25.85
N ARG A 84 22.03 9.94 25.98
CA ARG A 84 21.85 9.13 27.19
C ARG A 84 22.49 9.78 28.42
N TYR A 85 23.72 10.28 28.26
CA TYR A 85 24.49 10.88 29.35
C TYR A 85 24.39 12.41 29.41
N GLY A 86 23.69 13.04 28.46
CA GLY A 86 23.52 14.49 28.43
C GLY A 86 24.85 15.22 28.31
N VAL A 87 25.64 14.87 27.29
CA VAL A 87 26.99 15.41 27.08
C VAL A 87 27.23 15.91 25.66
N ILE A 88 28.16 16.86 25.50
CA ILE A 88 28.57 17.39 24.19
C ILE A 88 30.05 17.07 23.92
N PRO A 89 30.41 16.43 22.80
CA PRO A 89 31.82 16.29 22.42
C PRO A 89 32.37 17.66 21.99
N LEU A 90 33.52 18.06 22.53
CA LEU A 90 34.18 19.34 22.24
C LEU A 90 35.30 19.15 21.22
N ALA A 91 36.28 18.31 21.56
CA ALA A 91 37.47 18.05 20.75
C ALA A 91 37.86 16.59 20.85
N VAL A 92 38.45 16.04 19.79
CA VAL A 92 38.91 14.64 19.75
C VAL A 92 40.34 14.59 19.22
N THR A 93 41.13 13.67 19.77
CA THR A 93 42.47 13.31 19.32
C THR A 93 42.54 11.79 19.19
N GLU A 94 43.69 11.25 18.78
CA GLU A 94 43.88 9.80 18.73
C GLU A 94 43.77 9.14 20.11
N THR A 95 44.15 9.84 21.18
CA THR A 95 44.23 9.26 22.54
C THR A 95 43.18 9.78 23.51
N SER A 96 42.56 10.94 23.26
CA SER A 96 41.60 11.54 24.18
C SER A 96 40.44 12.26 23.50
N ILE A 97 39.30 12.35 24.20
CA ILE A 97 38.13 13.15 23.83
C ILE A 97 37.76 14.11 24.96
N ASP A 98 37.57 15.38 24.62
CA ASP A 98 37.07 16.43 25.51
C ASP A 98 35.55 16.46 25.44
N VAL A 99 34.87 16.43 26.58
CA VAL A 99 33.41 16.30 26.68
C VAL A 99 32.86 17.31 27.68
N ALA A 100 31.84 18.07 27.30
CA ALA A 100 31.09 18.92 28.21
C ALA A 100 29.98 18.14 28.92
N THR A 101 29.90 18.26 30.24
CA THR A 101 28.91 17.59 31.10
C THR A 101 28.33 18.56 32.14
N ALA A 102 27.11 18.32 32.58
CA ALA A 102 26.51 18.99 33.74
C ALA A 102 26.85 18.28 35.07
N ASP A 103 27.22 17.00 35.01
CA ASP A 103 27.60 16.20 36.18
C ASP A 103 29.06 15.70 36.02
N PRO A 104 30.02 16.30 36.77
CA PRO A 104 31.42 15.89 36.72
C PRO A 104 31.72 14.62 37.55
N LEU A 105 30.73 14.06 38.25
CA LEU A 105 30.87 12.88 39.09
C LEU A 105 30.24 11.62 38.47
N ASP A 106 29.70 11.72 37.25
CA ASP A 106 29.13 10.57 36.54
C ASP A 106 30.25 9.65 35.99
N LEU A 107 30.71 8.75 36.86
CA LEU A 107 31.72 7.74 36.53
C LEU A 107 31.22 6.72 35.49
N ASP A 108 29.91 6.45 35.41
CA ASP A 108 29.34 5.54 34.42
C ASP A 108 29.42 6.16 33.02
N CYS A 109 29.12 7.46 32.92
CA CYS A 109 29.35 8.25 31.72
C CYS A 109 30.82 8.18 31.28
N GLU A 110 31.76 8.51 32.17
CA GLU A 110 33.19 8.51 31.85
C GLU A 110 33.66 7.14 31.32
N GLN A 111 33.35 6.06 32.03
CA GLN A 111 33.79 4.71 31.69
C GLN A 111 33.15 4.20 30.40
N THR A 112 31.85 4.44 30.23
CA THR A 112 31.10 3.99 29.05
C THR A 112 31.58 4.73 27.80
N LEU A 113 31.79 6.04 27.88
CA LEU A 113 32.35 6.82 26.78
C LEU A 113 33.79 6.40 26.47
N ALA A 114 34.63 6.18 27.49
CA ALA A 114 36.01 5.76 27.28
C ALA A 114 36.10 4.40 26.58
N PHE A 115 35.26 3.44 27.00
CA PHE A 115 35.17 2.11 26.40
C PHE A 115 34.66 2.17 24.95
N ALA A 116 33.55 2.88 24.72
CA ALA A 116 32.92 2.97 23.41
C ALA A 116 33.81 3.69 22.37
N LEU A 117 34.59 4.69 22.83
CA LEU A 117 35.39 5.53 21.95
C LEU A 117 36.86 5.10 21.88
N GLY A 118 37.30 4.14 22.70
CA GLY A 118 38.69 3.70 22.78
C GLY A 118 39.68 4.82 23.15
N ARG A 119 39.21 5.83 23.89
CA ARG A 119 39.94 7.09 24.17
C ARG A 119 39.76 7.49 25.63
N THR A 120 40.72 8.22 26.18
CA THR A 120 40.58 8.84 27.50
C THR A 120 39.57 10.00 27.44
N VAL A 121 38.60 10.02 28.34
CA VAL A 121 37.59 11.09 28.42
C VAL A 121 38.10 12.19 29.35
N ARG A 122 38.06 13.45 28.89
CA ARG A 122 38.37 14.63 29.70
C ARG A 122 37.13 15.49 29.81
N MET A 123 36.64 15.68 31.03
CA MET A 123 35.41 16.42 31.28
C MET A 123 35.65 17.92 31.43
N ALA A 124 34.71 18.70 30.89
CA ALA A 124 34.54 20.13 31.13
C ALA A 124 33.10 20.37 31.60
N VAL A 125 32.89 21.37 32.45
CA VAL A 125 31.55 21.66 32.98
C VAL A 125 30.80 22.59 32.04
N ALA A 126 29.52 22.31 31.78
CA ALA A 126 28.61 23.24 31.12
C ALA A 126 27.21 23.17 31.76
N PRO A 127 26.42 24.25 31.67
CA PRO A 127 25.08 24.24 32.21
C PRO A 127 24.17 23.22 31.49
N PRO A 128 23.30 22.50 32.21
CA PRO A 128 22.45 21.45 31.67
C PRO A 128 21.50 21.95 30.58
N ALA A 129 20.93 23.15 30.75
CA ALA A 129 20.06 23.76 29.74
C ALA A 129 20.81 24.08 28.43
N VAL A 130 22.07 24.50 28.53
CA VAL A 130 22.90 24.81 27.36
C VAL A 130 23.31 23.53 26.63
N ILE A 131 23.67 22.47 27.37
CA ILE A 131 23.94 21.15 26.79
C ILE A 131 22.71 20.61 26.05
N ALA A 132 21.52 20.64 26.67
CA ALA A 132 20.29 20.17 26.05
C ALA A 132 19.99 20.90 24.73
N ARG A 133 20.14 22.24 24.72
CA ARG A 133 19.97 23.05 23.51
C ARG A 133 20.99 22.70 22.42
N LYS A 134 22.25 22.49 22.79
CA LYS A 134 23.33 22.19 21.83
C LYS A 134 23.21 20.78 21.23
N LEU A 135 22.70 19.81 21.99
CA LEU A 135 22.36 18.47 21.47
C LEU A 135 21.34 18.54 20.33
N GLU A 136 20.31 19.38 20.47
CA GLU A 136 19.30 19.61 19.43
C GLU A 136 19.83 20.36 18.21
N GLU A 137 20.90 21.15 18.37
CA GLU A 137 21.56 21.86 17.28
C GLU A 137 22.46 20.92 16.45
N LEU A 138 23.31 20.13 17.12
CA LEU A 138 24.35 19.32 16.49
C LEU A 138 23.81 18.08 15.76
N TYR A 139 22.73 17.46 16.23
CA TYR A 139 22.21 16.21 15.68
C TYR A 139 20.92 16.40 14.84
N ARG A 140 20.80 17.52 14.09
CA ARG A 140 19.61 17.80 13.26
C ARG A 140 19.51 16.89 12.00
N PRO A 141 18.33 16.30 11.70
CA PRO A 141 18.10 15.39 10.55
C PRO A 141 18.26 15.95 9.11
N ARG A 142 18.69 17.22 8.92
CA ARG A 142 18.47 17.98 7.66
C ARG A 142 19.55 17.76 6.59
N GLU A 143 20.80 17.48 6.98
CA GLU A 143 21.93 17.36 6.05
C GLU A 143 21.91 16.06 5.24
N VAL A 144 21.48 14.96 5.86
CA VAL A 144 21.38 13.64 5.22
C VAL A 144 20.36 13.64 4.07
N ILE A 145 19.23 14.33 4.26
CA ILE A 145 18.16 14.43 3.24
C ILE A 145 18.64 15.24 2.04
N GLN A 146 19.38 16.32 2.28
CA GLN A 146 19.91 17.17 1.22
C GLN A 146 20.95 16.42 0.37
N GLN A 147 21.86 15.67 1.00
CA GLN A 147 22.84 14.82 0.30
C GLN A 147 22.17 13.75 -0.58
N LEU A 148 21.06 13.15 -0.13
CA LEU A 148 20.28 12.19 -0.93
C LEU A 148 19.67 12.84 -2.18
N VAL A 149 19.06 14.01 -2.01
CA VAL A 149 18.49 14.79 -3.13
C VAL A 149 19.59 15.16 -4.15
N ASP A 150 20.77 15.56 -3.67
CA ASP A 150 21.90 15.96 -4.54
C ASP A 150 22.56 14.74 -5.24
N THR A 151 22.53 13.56 -4.61
CA THR A 151 23.04 12.30 -5.19
C THR A 151 22.12 11.78 -6.31
N MET A 152 20.81 12.02 -6.21
CA MET A 152 19.82 11.69 -7.24
C MET A 152 19.88 12.69 -8.41
N ARG A 153 20.96 12.66 -9.21
CA ARG A 153 21.20 13.60 -10.32
C ARG A 153 20.01 13.69 -11.30
N GLY A 154 19.51 14.91 -11.51
CA GLY A 154 18.62 15.31 -12.60
C GLY A 154 17.48 16.24 -12.15
N THR A 155 17.37 17.41 -12.76
CA THR A 155 16.22 18.31 -12.62
C THR A 155 15.02 17.71 -13.36
N ILE A 156 14.15 17.00 -12.63
CA ILE A 156 12.79 16.73 -13.12
C ILE A 156 11.87 17.54 -12.20
N GLU A 157 11.26 18.57 -12.77
CA GLU A 157 10.27 19.40 -12.10
C GLU A 157 8.92 18.66 -12.13
N ILE A 158 8.27 18.57 -10.98
CA ILE A 158 6.89 18.12 -10.83
C ILE A 158 6.06 19.33 -10.45
N GLU A 159 4.98 19.55 -11.18
CA GLU A 159 3.97 20.56 -10.83
C GLU A 159 2.74 19.84 -10.29
N ALA A 160 2.30 20.22 -9.09
CA ALA A 160 1.01 19.78 -8.55
C ALA A 160 -0.10 20.57 -9.26
N ILE A 161 -1.10 19.88 -9.79
CA ILE A 161 -2.25 20.54 -10.43
C ILE A 161 -3.36 20.62 -9.39
N ASP A 162 -3.62 21.82 -8.89
CA ASP A 162 -4.79 22.09 -8.06
C ASP A 162 -5.98 22.44 -8.98
N GLU A 163 -7.08 21.69 -8.89
CA GLU A 163 -8.31 21.98 -9.66
C GLU A 163 -9.32 22.82 -8.87
N SER A 164 -8.92 23.34 -7.71
CA SER A 164 -9.77 24.19 -6.85
C SER A 164 -9.29 25.64 -6.70
N ALA A 165 -8.28 26.07 -7.46
CA ALA A 165 -7.84 27.46 -7.41
C ALA A 165 -8.67 28.33 -8.36
N GLU A 166 -9.81 28.83 -7.87
CA GLU A 166 -10.13 30.23 -8.15
C GLU A 166 -8.96 31.09 -7.63
N GLU A 167 -8.54 32.06 -8.44
CA GLU A 167 -7.46 33.00 -8.14
C GLU A 167 -7.82 33.82 -6.90
N ASP A 168 -7.54 33.31 -5.70
CA ASP A 168 -7.34 34.09 -4.46
C ASP A 168 -6.99 33.16 -3.28
N SER A 169 -5.71 32.80 -3.15
CA SER A 169 -5.04 32.52 -1.85
C SER A 169 -3.58 32.10 -2.07
N ILE A 170 -2.72 33.07 -2.38
CA ILE A 170 -1.26 32.85 -2.46
C ILE A 170 -0.59 32.83 -1.06
N ASP A 171 -1.31 33.06 0.04
CA ASP A 171 -0.69 33.41 1.33
C ASP A 171 -0.53 32.31 2.39
N VAL A 172 -0.56 31.00 2.05
CA VAL A 172 -0.32 29.94 3.06
C VAL A 172 0.96 29.10 2.84
N ILE A 173 1.71 29.30 1.76
CA ILE A 173 2.93 28.51 1.46
C ILE A 173 4.23 29.10 2.09
N ALA A 174 4.15 30.25 2.76
CA ALA A 174 5.33 30.99 3.21
C ALA A 174 6.06 30.45 4.47
N ASN A 175 5.55 29.44 5.20
CA ASN A 175 6.16 29.00 6.47
C ASN A 175 6.94 27.66 6.45
N GLN A 176 7.27 27.08 5.29
CA GLN A 176 7.98 25.79 5.23
C GLN A 176 9.36 25.87 4.56
N ALA A 177 10.31 26.57 5.18
CA ALA A 177 11.73 26.40 4.82
C ALA A 177 12.25 24.99 5.19
N GLY A 178 11.59 24.29 6.11
CA GLY A 178 11.89 22.92 6.59
C GLY A 178 11.72 21.80 5.57
N ASP A 179 10.65 21.87 4.77
CA ASP A 179 10.13 20.71 4.05
C ASP A 179 10.58 20.61 2.59
N ARG A 180 11.29 21.62 2.07
CA ARG A 180 11.74 21.66 0.66
C ARG A 180 12.56 20.43 0.23
N PRO A 181 13.51 19.88 1.03
CA PRO A 181 14.24 18.69 0.63
C PRO A 181 13.36 17.43 0.55
N VAL A 182 12.40 17.29 1.45
CA VAL A 182 11.48 16.14 1.49
C VAL A 182 10.48 16.21 0.34
N ILE A 183 9.98 17.41 0.02
CA ILE A 183 9.15 17.66 -1.17
C ILE A 183 9.89 17.18 -2.42
N ARG A 184 11.12 17.68 -2.64
CA ARG A 184 11.94 17.28 -3.80
C ARG A 184 12.23 15.79 -3.85
N LEU A 185 12.44 15.14 -2.71
CA LEU A 185 12.66 13.70 -2.63
C LEU A 185 11.42 12.93 -3.10
N VAL A 186 10.23 13.25 -2.57
CA VAL A 186 8.96 12.61 -2.99
C VAL A 186 8.70 12.85 -4.48
N ASP A 187 8.89 14.09 -4.93
CA ASP A 187 8.71 14.43 -6.35
C ASP A 187 9.66 13.61 -7.22
N ARG A 188 10.93 13.47 -6.82
CA ARG A 188 11.90 12.65 -7.56
C ARG A 188 11.53 11.17 -7.59
N VAL A 189 11.08 10.62 -6.45
CA VAL A 189 10.62 9.23 -6.37
C VAL A 189 9.44 8.97 -7.31
N ILE A 190 8.50 9.92 -7.42
CA ILE A 190 7.36 9.81 -8.35
C ILE A 190 7.82 9.93 -9.80
N ALA A 191 8.66 10.93 -10.12
CA ALA A 191 9.18 11.14 -11.47
C ALA A 191 9.96 9.93 -11.99
N GLU A 192 10.81 9.33 -11.16
CA GLU A 192 11.59 8.14 -11.52
C GLU A 192 10.70 6.91 -11.70
N ALA A 193 9.66 6.75 -10.87
CA ALA A 193 8.70 5.68 -11.00
C ALA A 193 7.91 5.78 -12.33
N VAL A 194 7.45 6.98 -12.69
CA VAL A 194 6.78 7.25 -13.98
C VAL A 194 7.73 6.97 -15.15
N ALA A 195 8.96 7.49 -15.10
CA ALA A 195 9.97 7.26 -16.15
C ALA A 195 10.30 5.77 -16.32
N SER A 196 10.27 5.00 -15.22
CA SER A 196 10.50 3.56 -15.20
C SER A 196 9.26 2.73 -15.56
N ARG A 197 8.11 3.37 -15.85
CA ARG A 197 6.80 2.74 -16.12
C ARG A 197 6.34 1.82 -14.97
N ALA A 198 6.56 2.25 -13.74
CA ALA A 198 6.04 1.55 -12.57
C ALA A 198 4.51 1.69 -12.49
N SER A 199 3.81 0.62 -12.10
CA SER A 199 2.37 0.68 -11.80
C SER A 199 2.09 1.16 -10.38
N ASP A 200 2.99 0.84 -9.44
CA ASP A 200 2.84 1.16 -8.02
C ASP A 200 4.20 1.54 -7.42
N ILE A 201 4.21 2.55 -6.55
CA ILE A 201 5.32 2.91 -5.67
C ILE A 201 4.98 2.40 -4.27
N HIS A 202 5.89 1.69 -3.63
CA HIS A 202 5.77 1.20 -2.28
C HIS A 202 6.82 1.91 -1.40
N LEU A 203 6.36 2.62 -0.38
CA LEU A 203 7.20 3.19 0.67
C LEU A 203 6.95 2.36 1.94
N GLU A 204 7.91 1.53 2.30
CA GLU A 204 7.76 0.56 3.38
C GLU A 204 8.71 0.88 4.52
N PRO A 205 8.20 1.16 5.73
CA PRO A 205 9.06 1.45 6.87
C PRO A 205 9.75 0.17 7.34
N GLU A 206 11.08 0.22 7.45
CA GLU A 206 11.97 -0.85 7.94
C GLU A 206 12.81 -0.37 9.13
N GLU A 207 13.48 -1.23 9.90
CA GLU A 207 14.18 -0.83 11.13
C GLU A 207 15.23 0.25 10.87
N THR A 208 15.95 0.08 9.76
CA THR A 208 17.05 0.91 9.29
C THR A 208 16.60 2.14 8.50
N GLY A 209 15.35 2.21 8.04
CA GLY A 209 14.95 3.24 7.09
C GLY A 209 13.57 3.06 6.44
N VAL A 210 13.44 3.51 5.19
CA VAL A 210 12.27 3.27 4.34
C VAL A 210 12.75 2.57 3.07
N ALA A 211 12.30 1.34 2.84
CA ALA A 211 12.50 0.68 1.56
C ALA A 211 11.55 1.28 0.52
N VAL A 212 12.12 1.81 -0.56
CA VAL A 212 11.35 2.29 -1.72
C VAL A 212 11.39 1.19 -2.77
N ARG A 213 10.21 0.67 -3.10
CA ARG A 213 10.07 -0.38 -4.11
C ARG A 213 9.11 0.05 -5.21
N TYR A 214 9.46 -0.23 -6.46
CA TYR A 214 8.57 -0.02 -7.59
C TYR A 214 8.03 -1.35 -8.07
N ARG A 215 6.74 -1.39 -8.42
CA ARG A 215 6.17 -2.49 -9.19
C ARG A 215 6.32 -2.17 -10.68
N ILE A 216 7.27 -2.82 -11.33
CA ILE A 216 7.52 -2.64 -12.78
C ILE A 216 7.15 -3.96 -13.47
N ASP A 217 6.25 -3.88 -14.45
CA ASP A 217 5.75 -5.04 -15.18
C ASP A 217 5.25 -6.18 -14.26
N GLY A 218 4.60 -5.81 -13.15
CA GLY A 218 4.03 -6.74 -12.16
C GLY A 218 5.01 -7.22 -11.07
N VAL A 219 6.31 -6.97 -11.23
CA VAL A 219 7.35 -7.43 -10.29
C VAL A 219 7.79 -6.29 -9.37
N LEU A 220 7.81 -6.56 -8.06
CA LEU A 220 8.34 -5.62 -7.07
C LEU A 220 9.88 -5.60 -7.10
N ARG A 221 10.45 -4.40 -7.11
CA ARG A 221 11.89 -4.18 -7.08
C ARG A 221 12.24 -3.08 -6.11
N GLN A 222 13.16 -3.35 -5.20
CA GLN A 222 13.72 -2.33 -4.33
C GLN A 222 14.70 -1.47 -5.13
N VAL A 223 14.42 -0.18 -5.21
CA VAL A 223 15.22 0.78 -5.97
C VAL A 223 16.18 1.55 -5.07
N MET A 224 15.78 1.84 -3.84
CA MET A 224 16.62 2.51 -2.84
C MET A 224 16.10 2.24 -1.43
N VAL A 225 16.96 2.47 -0.43
CA VAL A 225 16.59 2.54 0.98
C VAL A 225 16.89 3.95 1.45
N LEU A 226 15.87 4.62 1.98
CA LEU A 226 16.01 5.96 2.53
C LEU A 226 16.29 5.88 4.03
N PRO A 227 17.06 6.82 4.61
CA PRO A 227 17.42 6.80 6.03
C PRO A 227 16.22 6.94 6.97
N LYS A 228 16.37 6.44 8.19
CA LYS A 228 15.33 6.51 9.24
C LYS A 228 14.77 7.93 9.48
N ALA A 229 15.59 8.96 9.27
CA ALA A 229 15.22 10.37 9.39
C ALA A 229 14.03 10.77 8.50
N VAL A 230 13.85 10.16 7.32
CA VAL A 230 12.78 10.55 6.39
C VAL A 230 11.46 9.80 6.58
N LYS A 231 11.40 8.81 7.48
CA LYS A 231 10.22 7.97 7.70
C LYS A 231 8.92 8.74 7.89
N VAL A 232 8.92 9.71 8.82
CA VAL A 232 7.73 10.50 9.13
C VAL A 232 7.52 11.61 8.08
N PRO A 233 8.55 12.40 7.70
CA PRO A 233 8.37 13.47 6.73
C PRO A 233 7.85 13.01 5.36
N ILE A 234 8.32 11.85 4.86
CA ILE A 234 7.91 11.35 3.54
C ILE A 234 6.42 10.99 3.52
N VAL A 235 5.92 10.36 4.59
CA VAL A 235 4.50 10.02 4.72
C VAL A 235 3.66 11.27 4.86
N SER A 236 4.07 12.24 5.68
CA SER A 236 3.38 13.52 5.82
C SER A 236 3.28 14.26 4.47
N ARG A 237 4.36 14.30 3.69
CA ARG A 237 4.35 14.92 2.36
C ARG A 237 3.37 14.21 1.41
N VAL A 238 3.36 12.88 1.39
CA VAL A 238 2.43 12.13 0.54
C VAL A 238 0.98 12.33 0.99
N LYS A 239 0.72 12.40 2.31
CA LYS A 239 -0.62 12.71 2.85
C LYS A 239 -1.10 14.10 2.45
N ILE A 240 -0.25 15.12 2.56
CA ILE A 240 -0.56 16.49 2.10
C ILE A 240 -0.93 16.48 0.61
N MET A 241 -0.11 15.83 -0.21
CA MET A 241 -0.34 15.74 -1.67
C MET A 241 -1.68 15.08 -2.01
N ALA A 242 -2.11 14.09 -1.21
CA ALA A 242 -3.35 13.34 -1.42
C ALA A 242 -4.55 13.86 -0.58
N GLN A 243 -4.42 15.04 0.05
CA GLN A 243 -5.43 15.65 0.92
C GLN A 243 -5.88 14.75 2.09
N LEU A 244 -4.94 14.00 2.67
CA LEU A 244 -5.16 13.10 3.81
C LEU A 244 -4.79 13.76 5.14
N ASP A 245 -5.37 13.27 6.24
CA ASP A 245 -5.10 13.77 7.58
C ASP A 245 -3.75 13.26 8.11
N ILE A 246 -2.82 14.19 8.37
CA ILE A 246 -1.46 13.91 8.85
C ILE A 246 -1.45 13.43 10.32
N ALA A 247 -2.42 13.85 11.11
CA ALA A 247 -2.55 13.49 12.53
C ALA A 247 -3.04 12.04 12.68
N VAL A 248 -3.87 11.56 11.75
CA VAL A 248 -4.37 10.19 11.74
C VAL A 248 -3.29 9.24 11.22
N ARG A 249 -2.69 8.43 12.11
CA ARG A 249 -1.62 7.46 11.74
C ARG A 249 -1.93 6.00 12.10
N LEU A 250 -3.05 5.77 12.78
CA LEU A 250 -3.43 4.46 13.33
C LEU A 250 -4.59 3.81 12.59
N ARG A 251 -5.07 4.44 11.51
CA ARG A 251 -6.12 3.92 10.64
C ARG A 251 -5.67 4.02 9.18
N PRO A 252 -6.11 3.10 8.31
CA PRO A 252 -5.89 3.24 6.88
C PRO A 252 -6.51 4.55 6.36
N GLN A 253 -5.92 5.12 5.32
CA GLN A 253 -6.49 6.27 4.61
C GLN A 253 -6.22 6.13 3.12
N ASP A 254 -7.18 6.56 2.31
CA ASP A 254 -7.09 6.53 0.85
C ASP A 254 -7.39 7.91 0.28
N GLY A 255 -6.56 8.34 -0.66
CA GLY A 255 -6.64 9.67 -1.26
C GLY A 255 -6.26 9.63 -2.74
N ARG A 256 -6.46 10.76 -3.41
CA ARG A 256 -6.08 10.95 -4.81
C ARG A 256 -5.25 12.21 -4.94
N ALA A 257 -4.29 12.20 -5.85
CA ALA A 257 -3.48 13.36 -6.19
C ALA A 257 -3.30 13.45 -7.70
N ARG A 258 -3.10 14.65 -8.23
CA ARG A 258 -2.77 14.87 -9.64
C ARG A 258 -1.48 15.63 -9.77
N VAL A 259 -0.57 15.06 -10.56
CA VAL A 259 0.77 15.59 -10.76
C VAL A 259 1.08 15.68 -12.25
N ALA A 260 1.86 16.67 -12.65
CA ALA A 260 2.45 16.74 -13.98
C ALA A 260 3.90 16.26 -13.92
N VAL A 261 4.24 15.23 -14.69
CA VAL A 261 5.61 14.73 -14.84
C VAL A 261 6.06 14.96 -16.28
N ARG A 262 7.04 15.85 -16.49
CA ARG A 262 7.52 16.24 -17.85
C ARG A 262 6.39 16.72 -18.77
N GLY A 263 5.41 17.45 -18.23
CA GLY A 263 4.25 17.93 -18.97
C GLY A 263 3.13 16.89 -19.19
N HIS A 264 3.32 15.64 -18.79
CA HIS A 264 2.29 14.61 -18.83
C HIS A 264 1.50 14.59 -17.52
N ARG A 265 0.17 14.66 -17.62
CA ARG A 265 -0.73 14.56 -16.46
C ARG A 265 -0.81 13.10 -15.99
N VAL A 266 -0.57 12.89 -14.71
CA VAL A 266 -0.60 11.59 -14.05
C VAL A 266 -1.50 11.67 -12.82
N ASP A 267 -2.47 10.76 -12.77
CA ASP A 267 -3.32 10.59 -11.60
C ASP A 267 -2.67 9.59 -10.64
N LEU A 268 -2.68 9.90 -9.36
CA LEU A 268 -2.14 9.05 -8.32
C LEU A 268 -3.27 8.63 -7.37
N ARG A 269 -3.36 7.34 -7.07
CA ARG A 269 -4.17 6.84 -5.93
C ARG A 269 -3.22 6.48 -4.80
N VAL A 270 -3.41 7.12 -3.66
CA VAL A 270 -2.54 6.97 -2.49
C VAL A 270 -3.30 6.21 -1.42
N SER A 271 -2.67 5.19 -0.86
CA SER A 271 -3.17 4.44 0.29
C SER A 271 -2.11 4.41 1.38
N THR A 272 -2.48 4.76 2.61
CA THR A 272 -1.61 4.67 3.79
C THR A 272 -2.15 3.61 4.73
N LEU A 273 -1.29 2.71 5.20
CA LEU A 273 -1.64 1.60 6.09
C LEU A 273 -0.73 1.63 7.33
N PRO A 274 -1.28 1.63 8.56
CA PRO A 274 -0.47 1.51 9.78
C PRO A 274 0.30 0.18 9.81
N ALA A 275 1.61 0.23 10.04
CA ALA A 275 2.48 -0.93 10.19
C ALA A 275 3.32 -0.83 11.48
N SER A 276 4.05 -1.89 11.82
CA SER A 276 4.80 -1.98 13.09
C SER A 276 5.90 -0.91 13.25
N GLN A 277 6.45 -0.41 12.13
CA GLN A 277 7.61 0.50 12.12
C GLN A 277 7.32 1.88 11.54
N GLY A 278 6.03 2.21 11.36
CA GLY A 278 5.54 3.43 10.75
C GLY A 278 4.35 3.15 9.83
N GLU A 279 3.98 4.12 9.00
CA GLU A 279 2.94 3.92 7.99
C GLU A 279 3.57 3.41 6.70
N LYS A 280 3.01 2.34 6.15
CA LYS A 280 3.29 1.90 4.79
C LYS A 280 2.46 2.74 3.84
N VAL A 281 3.08 3.23 2.78
CA VAL A 281 2.38 3.99 1.74
C VAL A 281 2.49 3.25 0.41
N VAL A 282 1.37 3.15 -0.29
CA VAL A 282 1.31 2.65 -1.66
C VAL A 282 0.72 3.75 -2.53
N ILE A 283 1.43 4.10 -3.61
CA ILE A 283 0.97 5.08 -4.60
C ILE A 283 0.80 4.34 -5.93
N ARG A 284 -0.44 4.17 -6.37
CA ARG A 284 -0.74 3.63 -7.71
C ARG A 284 -0.71 4.75 -8.73
N ILE A 285 0.08 4.55 -9.78
CA ILE A 285 0.27 5.49 -10.88
C ILE A 285 -0.73 5.16 -11.98
N LEU A 286 -1.57 6.13 -12.34
CA LEU A 286 -2.52 6.07 -13.44
C LEU A 286 -2.10 7.11 -14.48
N ASP A 287 -1.31 6.65 -15.45
CA ASP A 287 -0.87 7.46 -16.59
C ASP A 287 -2.00 7.56 -17.62
N GLN A 288 -2.59 8.75 -17.77
CA GLN A 288 -3.67 9.01 -18.73
C GLN A 288 -3.17 9.15 -20.17
N SER A 289 -1.85 9.27 -20.39
CA SER A 289 -1.28 9.69 -21.67
C SER A 289 -1.00 8.55 -22.67
N ASN A 290 -1.23 7.29 -22.29
CA ASN A 290 -0.86 6.11 -23.10
C ASN A 290 -2.04 5.26 -23.62
N THR A 291 -3.26 5.78 -23.61
CA THR A 291 -4.46 4.97 -23.82
C THR A 291 -4.86 4.81 -25.30
N ILE A 292 -3.93 4.43 -26.17
CA ILE A 292 -4.32 3.79 -27.44
C ILE A 292 -4.65 2.34 -27.10
N LEU A 293 -5.91 2.10 -26.77
CA LEU A 293 -6.44 0.75 -26.54
C LEU A 293 -6.96 0.21 -27.84
N ASN A 294 -6.08 -0.44 -28.57
CA ASN A 294 -6.43 -1.29 -29.70
C ASN A 294 -6.15 -2.75 -29.34
N LEU A 295 -6.76 -3.66 -30.09
CA LEU A 295 -6.59 -5.11 -29.86
C LEU A 295 -5.14 -5.57 -30.09
N GLU A 296 -4.37 -4.85 -30.90
CA GLU A 296 -2.97 -5.15 -31.21
C GLU A 296 -2.08 -5.07 -29.96
N VAL A 297 -2.35 -4.10 -29.07
CA VAL A 297 -1.61 -3.92 -27.81
C VAL A 297 -1.74 -5.14 -26.89
N LEU A 298 -2.84 -5.90 -26.97
CA LEU A 298 -3.03 -7.11 -26.16
C LEU A 298 -2.01 -8.21 -26.47
N GLY A 299 -1.47 -8.20 -27.71
CA GLY A 299 -0.52 -9.22 -28.18
C GLY A 299 -1.19 -10.56 -28.44
N LEU A 300 -2.42 -10.56 -28.97
CA LEU A 300 -3.19 -11.76 -29.28
C LEU A 300 -2.51 -12.61 -30.37
N LEU A 301 -2.60 -13.93 -30.25
CA LEU A 301 -2.33 -14.82 -31.36
C LEU A 301 -3.38 -14.64 -32.46
N GLU A 302 -3.07 -14.99 -33.71
CA GLU A 302 -4.00 -14.84 -34.84
C GLU A 302 -5.29 -15.66 -34.66
N THR A 303 -5.22 -16.81 -33.98
CA THR A 303 -6.40 -17.61 -33.62
C THR A 303 -7.23 -16.92 -32.54
N GLU A 304 -6.57 -16.41 -31.50
CA GLU A 304 -7.21 -15.69 -30.38
C GLU A 304 -7.87 -14.40 -30.85
N LEU A 305 -7.24 -13.66 -31.77
CA LEU A 305 -7.82 -12.45 -32.36
C LEU A 305 -9.10 -12.78 -33.13
N ARG A 306 -9.12 -13.87 -33.89
CA ARG A 306 -10.30 -14.32 -34.62
C ARG A 306 -11.44 -14.72 -33.67
N GLU A 307 -11.14 -15.48 -32.63
CA GLU A 307 -12.10 -15.89 -31.61
C GLU A 307 -12.68 -14.68 -30.84
N LEU A 308 -11.81 -13.77 -30.40
CA LEU A 308 -12.24 -12.55 -29.72
C LEU A 308 -13.09 -11.65 -30.63
N THR A 309 -12.73 -11.54 -31.91
CA THR A 309 -13.52 -10.80 -32.90
C THR A 309 -14.91 -11.40 -33.07
N ALA A 310 -15.01 -12.74 -33.17
CA ALA A 310 -16.30 -13.42 -33.25
C ALA A 310 -17.17 -13.18 -32.00
N LEU A 311 -16.57 -13.13 -30.81
CA LEU A 311 -17.29 -12.80 -29.57
C LEU A 311 -17.80 -11.35 -29.56
N MET A 312 -17.03 -10.40 -30.10
CA MET A 312 -17.46 -9.00 -30.24
C MET A 312 -18.57 -8.82 -31.29
N ASP A 313 -18.65 -9.69 -32.29
CA ASP A 313 -19.68 -9.68 -33.33
C ASP A 313 -21.03 -10.26 -32.87
N ALA A 314 -21.11 -10.77 -31.64
CA ALA A 314 -22.37 -11.21 -31.05
C ALA A 314 -23.41 -10.07 -31.02
N ARG A 315 -24.66 -10.39 -31.33
CA ARG A 315 -25.78 -9.43 -31.27
C ARG A 315 -26.40 -9.32 -29.87
N GLU A 316 -26.31 -10.39 -29.11
CA GLU A 316 -26.80 -10.49 -27.74
C GLU A 316 -26.00 -11.57 -27.00
N GLY A 317 -26.13 -11.58 -25.68
CA GLY A 317 -25.52 -12.57 -24.82
C GLY A 317 -24.36 -12.00 -24.00
N MET A 318 -23.77 -12.85 -23.18
CA MET A 318 -22.79 -12.48 -22.18
C MET A 318 -21.39 -12.99 -22.56
N VAL A 319 -20.40 -12.09 -22.51
CA VAL A 319 -18.98 -12.42 -22.65
C VAL A 319 -18.26 -12.05 -21.36
N LEU A 320 -17.53 -13.01 -20.79
CA LEU A 320 -16.86 -12.83 -19.51
C LEU A 320 -15.35 -12.82 -19.69
N VAL A 321 -14.68 -11.83 -19.11
CA VAL A 321 -13.21 -11.81 -19.02
C VAL A 321 -12.81 -12.15 -17.59
N THR A 322 -11.99 -13.18 -17.42
CA THR A 322 -11.61 -13.69 -16.10
C THR A 322 -10.10 -13.76 -15.90
N GLY A 323 -9.69 -13.78 -14.63
CA GLY A 323 -8.31 -13.83 -14.19
C GLY A 323 -8.12 -13.09 -12.87
N PRO A 324 -6.96 -13.23 -12.22
CA PRO A 324 -6.66 -12.57 -10.95
C PRO A 324 -6.55 -11.04 -11.13
N THR A 325 -6.44 -10.32 -10.02
CA THR A 325 -6.15 -8.89 -10.03
C THR A 325 -4.86 -8.59 -10.80
N GLY A 326 -4.89 -7.56 -11.66
CA GLY A 326 -3.74 -7.17 -12.47
C GLY A 326 -3.44 -8.07 -13.68
N SER A 327 -4.36 -8.98 -14.04
CA SER A 327 -4.26 -9.78 -15.28
C SER A 327 -4.60 -9.01 -16.56
N GLY A 328 -5.03 -7.75 -16.46
CA GLY A 328 -5.35 -6.90 -17.62
C GLY A 328 -6.80 -6.98 -18.12
N LYS A 329 -7.74 -7.51 -17.32
CA LYS A 329 -9.16 -7.66 -17.70
C LYS A 329 -9.78 -6.37 -18.22
N THR A 330 -9.62 -5.27 -17.49
CA THR A 330 -10.15 -3.95 -17.87
C THR A 330 -9.55 -3.46 -19.17
N THR A 331 -8.25 -3.67 -19.40
CA THR A 331 -7.57 -3.32 -20.65
C THR A 331 -8.16 -4.08 -21.85
N THR A 332 -8.40 -5.38 -21.69
CA THR A 332 -9.04 -6.21 -22.72
C THR A 332 -10.47 -5.75 -23.00
N LEU A 333 -11.28 -5.57 -21.97
CA LEU A 333 -12.66 -5.10 -22.09
C LEU A 333 -12.76 -3.73 -22.76
N TYR A 334 -11.91 -2.79 -22.38
CA TYR A 334 -11.92 -1.46 -22.99
C TYR A 334 -11.43 -1.49 -24.44
N SER A 335 -10.49 -2.37 -24.78
CA SER A 335 -10.07 -2.58 -26.18
C SER A 335 -11.21 -3.18 -27.02
N MET A 336 -12.00 -4.08 -26.45
CA MET A 336 -13.21 -4.60 -27.09
C MET A 336 -14.26 -3.49 -27.27
N LEU A 337 -14.53 -2.70 -26.23
CA LEU A 337 -15.47 -1.59 -26.30
C LEU A 337 -15.10 -0.55 -27.36
N GLN A 338 -13.81 -0.20 -27.47
CA GLN A 338 -13.34 0.73 -28.50
C GLN A 338 -13.60 0.21 -29.91
N THR A 339 -13.38 -1.10 -30.13
CA THR A 339 -13.65 -1.75 -31.42
C THR A 339 -15.15 -1.82 -31.72
N ILE A 340 -15.97 -2.17 -30.72
CA ILE A 340 -17.44 -2.24 -30.86
C ILE A 340 -18.03 -0.85 -31.11
N LYS A 341 -17.51 0.19 -30.47
CA LYS A 341 -17.96 1.58 -30.61
C LYS A 341 -17.91 2.08 -32.05
N GLU A 342 -16.95 1.61 -32.85
CA GLU A 342 -16.84 1.97 -34.27
C GLU A 342 -18.09 1.61 -35.10
N ARG A 343 -18.95 0.75 -34.57
CA ARG A 343 -20.23 0.36 -35.18
C ARG A 343 -21.34 1.39 -34.98
N GLY A 344 -21.15 2.41 -34.15
CA GLY A 344 -22.14 3.45 -33.88
C GLY A 344 -23.29 2.99 -32.96
N VAL A 345 -22.98 2.13 -31.99
CA VAL A 345 -23.94 1.56 -31.02
C VAL A 345 -23.93 2.31 -29.67
N ASN A 346 -25.02 2.23 -28.91
CA ASN A 346 -25.14 2.81 -27.58
C ASN A 346 -24.47 1.92 -26.53
N ILE A 347 -23.37 2.40 -25.95
CA ILE A 347 -22.57 1.67 -24.95
C ILE A 347 -22.69 2.33 -23.59
N ASN A 348 -23.11 1.56 -22.59
CA ASN A 348 -23.24 1.99 -21.21
C ASN A 348 -22.42 1.09 -20.27
N THR A 349 -21.69 1.67 -19.33
CA THR A 349 -20.88 0.92 -18.35
C THR A 349 -21.27 1.26 -16.92
N VAL A 350 -21.11 0.29 -16.02
CA VAL A 350 -21.11 0.50 -14.57
C VAL A 350 -19.81 -0.05 -13.98
N GLU A 351 -19.04 0.78 -13.28
CA GLU A 351 -17.67 0.46 -12.87
C GLU A 351 -17.33 0.98 -11.46
N ASP A 352 -16.39 0.33 -10.78
CA ASP A 352 -15.97 0.70 -9.43
C ASP A 352 -14.44 0.65 -9.24
N PRO A 353 -13.72 1.77 -9.43
CA PRO A 353 -14.14 3.00 -10.11
C PRO A 353 -13.94 2.93 -11.64
N VAL A 354 -14.37 3.97 -12.34
CA VAL A 354 -13.99 4.17 -13.76
C VAL A 354 -12.48 4.43 -13.83
N GLU A 355 -11.74 3.57 -14.54
CA GLU A 355 -10.27 3.66 -14.56
C GLU A 355 -9.76 4.81 -15.44
N TYR A 356 -10.41 5.03 -16.58
CA TYR A 356 -10.14 6.17 -17.47
C TYR A 356 -11.36 6.41 -18.37
N ARG A 357 -11.49 7.64 -18.86
CA ARG A 357 -12.65 8.06 -19.64
C ARG A 357 -12.50 7.62 -21.09
N LEU A 358 -13.48 6.88 -21.60
CA LEU A 358 -13.59 6.48 -23.00
C LEU A 358 -14.52 7.44 -23.76
N PRO A 359 -14.01 8.24 -24.72
CA PRO A 359 -14.84 9.13 -25.50
C PRO A 359 -15.92 8.38 -26.28
N GLY A 360 -17.18 8.84 -26.18
CA GLY A 360 -18.32 8.24 -26.87
C GLY A 360 -18.94 7.04 -26.16
N ILE A 361 -18.53 6.74 -24.92
CA ILE A 361 -19.12 5.69 -24.09
C ILE A 361 -19.64 6.33 -22.81
N VAL A 362 -20.87 5.97 -22.40
CA VAL A 362 -21.44 6.44 -21.13
C VAL A 362 -20.90 5.57 -20.01
N GLN A 363 -20.12 6.15 -19.09
CA GLN A 363 -19.52 5.41 -17.98
C GLN A 363 -20.09 5.87 -16.64
N VAL A 364 -20.75 4.96 -15.93
CA VAL A 364 -21.33 5.20 -14.61
C VAL A 364 -20.37 4.65 -13.56
N GLN A 365 -19.94 5.50 -12.62
CA GLN A 365 -19.16 5.06 -11.47
C GLN A 365 -20.10 4.69 -10.31
N VAL A 366 -19.85 3.56 -9.67
CA VAL A 366 -20.54 3.18 -8.43
C VAL A 366 -20.33 4.26 -7.36
N ASN A 367 -21.40 4.58 -6.65
CA ASN A 367 -21.39 5.50 -5.52
C ASN A 367 -22.33 4.98 -4.43
N GLU A 368 -21.77 4.18 -3.53
CA GLU A 368 -22.52 3.55 -2.44
C GLU A 368 -23.18 4.58 -1.51
N LYS A 369 -22.50 5.71 -1.23
CA LYS A 369 -23.05 6.80 -0.39
C LYS A 369 -24.31 7.43 -0.98
N ALA A 370 -24.41 7.47 -2.31
CA ALA A 370 -25.59 7.97 -3.03
C ALA A 370 -26.61 6.86 -3.35
N GLY A 371 -26.37 5.61 -2.91
CA GLY A 371 -27.19 4.45 -3.24
C GLY A 371 -27.06 3.96 -4.69
N LEU A 372 -26.07 4.45 -5.45
CA LEU A 372 -25.81 4.05 -6.83
C LEU A 372 -24.90 2.81 -6.87
N THR A 373 -25.44 1.66 -6.48
CA THR A 373 -24.76 0.36 -6.47
C THR A 373 -24.74 -0.29 -7.86
N PHE A 374 -23.96 -1.38 -8.03
CA PHE A 374 -23.95 -2.17 -9.28
C PHE A 374 -25.37 -2.58 -9.74
N PRO A 375 -26.21 -3.24 -8.92
CA PRO A 375 -27.58 -3.56 -9.31
C PRO A 375 -28.45 -2.34 -9.65
N ALA A 376 -28.36 -1.26 -8.87
CA ALA A 376 -29.19 -0.07 -9.06
C ALA A 376 -28.85 0.67 -10.36
N ALA A 377 -27.54 0.83 -10.64
CA ALA A 377 -27.04 1.41 -11.88
C ALA A 377 -27.40 0.53 -13.08
N LEU A 378 -27.20 -0.78 -13.00
CA LEU A 378 -27.49 -1.71 -14.09
C LEU A 378 -28.98 -1.72 -14.48
N ARG A 379 -29.90 -1.71 -13.49
CA ARG A 379 -31.35 -1.55 -13.76
C ARG A 379 -31.68 -0.24 -14.46
N SER A 380 -30.96 0.83 -14.12
CA SER A 380 -31.19 2.14 -14.73
C SER A 380 -30.68 2.18 -16.15
N ILE A 381 -29.50 1.60 -16.41
CA ILE A 381 -28.92 1.42 -17.75
C ILE A 381 -29.87 0.66 -18.68
N LEU A 382 -30.56 -0.38 -18.21
CA LEU A 382 -31.53 -1.12 -19.03
C LEU A 382 -32.73 -0.28 -19.51
N ARG A 383 -32.94 0.93 -18.96
CA ARG A 383 -33.95 1.89 -19.43
C ARG A 383 -33.34 3.04 -20.24
N GLN A 384 -32.09 2.92 -20.67
CA GLN A 384 -31.35 3.91 -21.47
C GLN A 384 -31.16 3.45 -22.92
N ASP A 385 -31.92 2.45 -23.37
CA ASP A 385 -31.81 1.88 -24.73
C ASP A 385 -30.38 1.42 -25.09
N PRO A 386 -29.66 0.69 -24.22
CA PRO A 386 -28.29 0.27 -24.51
C PRO A 386 -28.27 -0.86 -25.55
N ASP A 387 -27.27 -0.88 -26.43
CA ASP A 387 -26.94 -2.05 -27.24
C ASP A 387 -25.93 -2.95 -26.51
N VAL A 388 -24.94 -2.31 -25.87
CA VAL A 388 -23.85 -2.98 -25.17
C VAL A 388 -23.73 -2.44 -23.75
N ILE A 389 -23.65 -3.37 -22.80
CA ILE A 389 -23.54 -3.08 -21.37
C ILE A 389 -22.23 -3.67 -20.85
N LEU A 390 -21.38 -2.85 -20.24
CA LEU A 390 -20.24 -3.32 -19.45
C LEU A 390 -20.58 -3.26 -17.96
N VAL A 391 -20.55 -4.41 -17.30
CA VAL A 391 -20.60 -4.50 -15.83
C VAL A 391 -19.18 -4.75 -15.35
N GLY A 392 -18.58 -3.81 -14.62
CA GLY A 392 -17.17 -3.85 -14.20
C GLY A 392 -16.78 -5.19 -13.59
N GLU A 393 -17.62 -5.74 -12.72
CA GLU A 393 -17.51 -7.10 -12.22
C GLU A 393 -18.84 -7.64 -11.67
N ILE A 394 -19.00 -8.96 -11.69
CA ILE A 394 -20.12 -9.65 -11.05
C ILE A 394 -19.64 -10.26 -9.73
N ARG A 395 -20.04 -9.65 -8.60
CA ARG A 395 -19.68 -10.13 -7.25
C ARG A 395 -20.81 -10.89 -6.57
N ASP A 396 -22.04 -10.42 -6.76
CA ASP A 396 -23.23 -10.86 -6.04
C ASP A 396 -24.32 -11.42 -6.96
N ARG A 397 -25.32 -12.05 -6.35
CA ARG A 397 -26.44 -12.71 -7.03
C ARG A 397 -27.30 -11.74 -7.81
N GLU A 398 -27.57 -10.57 -7.26
CA GLU A 398 -28.50 -9.61 -7.85
C GLU A 398 -27.92 -9.04 -9.14
N THR A 399 -26.66 -8.61 -9.11
CA THR A 399 -25.90 -8.16 -10.28
C THR A 399 -25.83 -9.26 -11.34
N ALA A 400 -25.53 -10.50 -10.94
CA ALA A 400 -25.47 -11.64 -11.86
C ALA A 400 -26.81 -11.91 -12.54
N GLN A 401 -27.92 -11.90 -11.78
CA GLN A 401 -29.25 -12.13 -12.32
C GLN A 401 -29.65 -11.05 -13.33
N ILE A 402 -29.42 -9.77 -13.01
CA ILE A 402 -29.75 -8.67 -13.92
C ILE A 402 -28.89 -8.73 -15.19
N ALA A 403 -27.59 -9.01 -15.07
CA ALA A 403 -26.68 -9.16 -16.21
C ALA A 403 -27.10 -10.31 -17.14
N VAL A 404 -27.46 -11.46 -16.57
CA VAL A 404 -27.96 -12.61 -17.35
C VAL A 404 -29.30 -12.31 -18.00
N GLN A 405 -30.22 -11.62 -17.30
CA GLN A 405 -31.48 -11.20 -17.91
C GLN A 405 -31.26 -10.21 -19.06
N ALA A 406 -30.38 -9.22 -18.90
CA ALA A 406 -30.01 -8.28 -19.96
C ALA A 406 -29.49 -9.01 -21.20
N ALA A 407 -28.60 -9.99 -20.99
CA ALA A 407 -28.04 -10.81 -22.06
C ALA A 407 -29.10 -11.63 -22.82
N LEU A 408 -30.16 -12.09 -22.12
CA LEU A 408 -31.27 -12.84 -22.71
C LEU A 408 -32.33 -11.95 -23.38
N THR A 409 -32.31 -10.64 -23.13
CA THR A 409 -33.28 -9.67 -23.67
C THR A 409 -32.70 -8.83 -24.82
N GLY A 410 -31.68 -9.33 -25.51
CA GLY A 410 -31.16 -8.69 -26.72
C GLY A 410 -29.93 -7.79 -26.52
N HIS A 411 -29.31 -7.78 -25.34
CA HIS A 411 -28.15 -6.93 -25.06
C HIS A 411 -26.85 -7.74 -25.12
N VAL A 412 -25.77 -7.12 -25.58
CA VAL A 412 -24.42 -7.66 -25.37
C VAL A 412 -23.94 -7.23 -23.99
N VAL A 413 -23.67 -8.19 -23.11
CA VAL A 413 -23.19 -7.93 -21.76
C VAL A 413 -21.73 -8.36 -21.65
N LEU A 414 -20.86 -7.40 -21.39
CA LEU A 414 -19.46 -7.65 -21.08
C LEU A 414 -19.26 -7.55 -19.56
N SER A 415 -18.54 -8.47 -18.96
CA SER A 415 -18.23 -8.37 -17.53
C SER A 415 -16.96 -9.10 -17.13
N THR A 416 -16.57 -8.95 -15.86
CA THR A 416 -15.48 -9.71 -15.25
C THR A 416 -15.92 -10.62 -14.12
N LEU A 417 -15.17 -11.71 -13.98
CA LEU A 417 -15.13 -12.55 -12.78
C LEU A 417 -13.67 -12.70 -12.33
N HIS A 418 -13.47 -13.10 -11.07
CA HIS A 418 -12.15 -13.43 -10.54
C HIS A 418 -12.02 -14.94 -10.37
N THR A 419 -11.99 -15.67 -11.48
CA THR A 419 -11.68 -17.11 -11.52
C THR A 419 -10.32 -17.34 -12.18
N ASN A 420 -9.76 -18.53 -11.94
CA ASN A 420 -8.42 -18.85 -12.43
C ASN A 420 -8.41 -19.33 -13.88
N ASP A 421 -9.48 -19.97 -14.33
CA ASP A 421 -9.65 -20.55 -15.66
C ASP A 421 -11.08 -20.34 -16.18
N VAL A 422 -11.31 -20.71 -17.44
CA VAL A 422 -12.62 -20.54 -18.11
C VAL A 422 -13.71 -21.39 -17.48
N ALA A 423 -13.40 -22.59 -17.02
CA ALA A 423 -14.43 -23.54 -16.61
C ALA A 423 -14.99 -23.19 -15.22
N ALA A 424 -14.14 -22.68 -14.33
CA ALA A 424 -14.54 -22.14 -13.04
C ALA A 424 -15.49 -20.94 -13.16
N CYS A 425 -15.56 -20.23 -14.29
CA CYS A 425 -16.56 -19.16 -14.48
C CYS A 425 -17.99 -19.69 -14.46
N VAL A 426 -18.25 -20.82 -15.11
CA VAL A 426 -19.60 -21.43 -15.16
C VAL A 426 -20.02 -21.83 -13.75
N THR A 427 -19.15 -22.56 -13.05
CA THR A 427 -19.37 -22.93 -11.64
C THR A 427 -19.58 -21.71 -10.76
N ARG A 428 -18.78 -20.66 -10.94
CA ARG A 428 -18.89 -19.43 -10.15
C ARG A 428 -20.25 -18.76 -10.31
N LEU A 429 -20.80 -18.70 -11.53
CA LEU A 429 -22.15 -18.17 -11.77
C LEU A 429 -23.22 -19.04 -11.09
N THR A 430 -23.07 -20.36 -11.14
CA THR A 430 -23.96 -21.30 -10.44
C THR A 430 -23.89 -21.10 -8.92
N ASP A 431 -22.69 -20.98 -8.34
CA ASP A 431 -22.47 -20.76 -6.91
C ASP A 431 -23.05 -19.43 -6.42
N ILE A 432 -22.95 -18.38 -7.25
CA ILE A 432 -23.58 -17.08 -6.99
C ILE A 432 -25.13 -17.21 -6.98
N GLY A 433 -25.67 -18.22 -7.65
CA GLY A 433 -27.09 -18.56 -7.66
C GLY A 433 -27.81 -18.26 -8.97
N VAL A 434 -27.08 -18.26 -10.10
CA VAL A 434 -27.69 -18.24 -11.43
C VAL A 434 -27.97 -19.68 -11.88
N GLU A 435 -29.17 -19.95 -12.35
CA GLU A 435 -29.56 -21.29 -12.81
C GLU A 435 -28.83 -21.70 -14.09
N ALA A 436 -28.37 -22.95 -14.14
CA ALA A 436 -27.53 -23.48 -15.22
C ALA A 436 -28.12 -23.29 -16.63
N TYR A 437 -29.45 -23.47 -16.79
CA TYR A 437 -30.12 -23.24 -18.08
C TYR A 437 -30.10 -21.77 -18.52
N LYS A 438 -30.11 -20.80 -17.59
CA LYS A 438 -29.97 -19.37 -17.92
C LYS A 438 -28.54 -19.02 -18.30
N ILE A 439 -27.55 -19.61 -17.61
CA ILE A 439 -26.14 -19.46 -17.95
C ILE A 439 -25.91 -19.99 -19.37
N SER A 440 -26.39 -21.20 -19.64
CA SER A 440 -26.31 -21.85 -20.95
C SER A 440 -26.90 -20.99 -22.06
N ALA A 441 -28.08 -20.41 -21.87
CA ALA A 441 -28.73 -19.56 -22.88
C ALA A 441 -28.04 -18.19 -23.06
N ALA A 442 -27.54 -17.59 -21.99
CA ALA A 442 -26.98 -16.24 -22.02
C ALA A 442 -25.50 -16.19 -22.45
N LEU A 443 -24.68 -17.16 -22.02
CA LEU A 443 -23.23 -17.11 -22.18
C LEU A 443 -22.79 -17.40 -23.62
N LYS A 444 -22.01 -16.51 -24.22
CA LYS A 444 -21.42 -16.68 -25.57
C LYS A 444 -19.95 -17.07 -25.53
N GLY A 445 -19.22 -16.57 -24.54
CA GLY A 445 -17.84 -16.99 -24.35
C GLY A 445 -17.19 -16.46 -23.08
N ILE A 446 -16.06 -17.06 -22.76
CA ILE A 446 -15.24 -16.73 -21.60
C ILE A 446 -13.79 -16.58 -22.07
N VAL A 447 -13.14 -15.49 -21.67
CA VAL A 447 -11.74 -15.20 -21.94
C VAL A 447 -10.99 -15.21 -20.61
N ALA A 448 -10.28 -16.29 -20.32
CA ALA A 448 -9.36 -16.33 -19.19
C ALA A 448 -8.01 -15.73 -19.60
N GLN A 449 -7.45 -14.90 -18.73
CA GLN A 449 -6.26 -14.10 -19.05
C GLN A 449 -5.20 -14.13 -17.95
N ARG A 450 -3.93 -14.11 -18.37
CA ARG A 450 -2.76 -13.78 -17.54
C ARG A 450 -1.83 -12.82 -18.30
N LEU A 451 -0.98 -12.09 -17.58
CA LEU A 451 0.05 -11.24 -18.19
C LEU A 451 1.42 -11.89 -18.08
N LEU A 452 2.09 -12.03 -19.21
CA LEU A 452 3.50 -12.38 -19.29
C LEU A 452 4.33 -11.13 -19.60
N ARG A 453 5.53 -11.04 -19.05
CA ARG A 453 6.48 -9.98 -19.41
C ARG A 453 7.00 -10.20 -20.83
N ARG A 454 7.07 -9.12 -21.62
CA ARG A 454 7.64 -9.14 -22.97
C ARG A 454 9.16 -9.10 -22.89
N LEU A 455 9.85 -9.95 -23.63
CA LEU A 455 11.31 -9.88 -23.77
C LEU A 455 11.74 -8.53 -24.33
N CYS A 456 12.83 -7.99 -23.80
CA CYS A 456 13.42 -6.77 -24.32
C CYS A 456 14.01 -7.04 -25.72
N THR A 457 13.48 -6.34 -26.73
CA THR A 457 13.91 -6.50 -28.13
C THR A 457 15.36 -6.11 -28.38
N LEU A 458 15.96 -5.31 -27.49
CA LEU A 458 17.33 -4.80 -27.64
C LEU A 458 18.40 -5.71 -27.03
N CYS A 459 18.06 -6.54 -26.05
CA CYS A 459 19.04 -7.35 -25.31
C CYS A 459 18.69 -8.83 -25.18
N LYS A 460 17.58 -9.29 -25.78
CA LYS A 460 17.28 -10.72 -25.80
C LYS A 460 18.37 -11.48 -26.56
N GLU A 461 18.75 -12.64 -26.04
CA GLU A 461 19.74 -13.52 -26.66
C GLU A 461 19.13 -14.89 -26.96
N PRO A 462 19.64 -15.61 -27.98
CA PRO A 462 19.34 -17.03 -28.17
C PRO A 462 19.55 -17.82 -26.88
N ALA A 463 18.53 -18.55 -26.43
CA ALA A 463 18.65 -19.50 -25.34
C ALA A 463 19.33 -20.78 -25.83
N ARG A 464 20.10 -21.43 -24.96
CA ARG A 464 20.72 -22.70 -25.30
C ARG A 464 19.71 -23.85 -25.15
N PRO A 465 19.77 -24.91 -25.98
CA PRO A 465 18.82 -26.03 -25.90
C PRO A 465 18.79 -26.75 -24.53
N ASP A 466 19.90 -26.75 -23.80
CA ASP A 466 20.02 -27.34 -22.45
C ASP A 466 19.30 -26.53 -21.36
N GLU A 467 18.87 -25.29 -21.65
CA GLU A 467 18.08 -24.47 -20.73
C GLU A 467 16.58 -24.90 -20.68
N ILE A 468 16.15 -25.81 -21.57
CA ILE A 468 14.78 -26.34 -21.60
C ILE A 468 14.69 -27.53 -20.65
N PRO A 469 13.85 -27.49 -19.59
CA PRO A 469 13.61 -28.65 -18.73
C PRO A 469 13.17 -29.86 -19.54
N GLU A 470 13.69 -31.05 -19.23
CA GLU A 470 13.44 -32.29 -20.00
C GLU A 470 11.95 -32.55 -20.22
N ARG A 471 11.13 -32.39 -19.17
CA ARG A 471 9.66 -32.53 -19.21
C ARG A 471 8.94 -31.57 -20.18
N LEU A 472 9.61 -30.51 -20.63
CA LEU A 472 9.04 -29.48 -21.53
C LEU A 472 9.57 -29.59 -22.96
N GLN A 473 10.55 -30.45 -23.24
CA GLN A 473 11.13 -30.59 -24.58
C GLN A 473 10.07 -30.92 -25.65
N GLY A 474 9.04 -31.71 -25.31
CA GLY A 474 7.92 -32.02 -26.23
C GLY A 474 7.08 -30.80 -26.66
N TYR A 475 7.14 -29.69 -25.94
CA TYR A 475 6.45 -28.45 -26.32
C TYR A 475 7.30 -27.56 -27.24
N PHE A 476 8.62 -27.73 -27.23
CA PHE A 476 9.59 -26.87 -27.90
C PHE A 476 10.48 -27.70 -28.82
N PRO A 477 10.09 -27.85 -30.10
CA PRO A 477 10.89 -28.58 -31.08
C PRO A 477 12.30 -27.97 -31.22
N PRO A 478 13.36 -28.78 -31.45
CA PRO A 478 14.75 -28.30 -31.52
C PRO A 478 15.00 -27.22 -32.57
N GLU A 479 14.20 -27.19 -33.64
CA GLU A 479 14.27 -26.20 -34.71
C GLU A 479 13.78 -24.80 -34.31
N VAL A 480 13.06 -24.68 -33.20
CA VAL A 480 12.53 -23.39 -32.73
C VAL A 480 13.58 -22.65 -31.91
N GLN A 481 14.01 -21.49 -32.40
CA GLN A 481 14.91 -20.61 -31.67
C GLN A 481 14.18 -19.96 -30.48
N LEU A 482 14.54 -20.39 -29.27
CA LEU A 482 14.10 -19.77 -28.04
C LEU A 482 15.02 -18.63 -27.62
N TYR A 483 14.54 -17.76 -26.72
CA TYR A 483 15.27 -16.61 -26.25
C TYR A 483 15.30 -16.56 -24.72
N ARG A 484 16.36 -15.95 -24.18
CA ARG A 484 16.53 -15.70 -22.75
C ARG A 484 16.66 -14.20 -22.47
N ALA A 485 16.31 -13.84 -21.23
CA ALA A 485 16.39 -12.48 -20.73
C ALA A 485 17.80 -12.18 -20.20
N VAL A 486 18.46 -11.13 -20.73
CA VAL A 486 19.82 -10.74 -20.32
C VAL A 486 19.80 -9.48 -19.45
N GLY A 487 19.24 -8.38 -19.97
CA GLY A 487 19.20 -7.10 -19.28
C GLY A 487 20.10 -6.06 -19.93
N CYS A 488 19.58 -4.84 -20.07
CA CYS A 488 20.30 -3.66 -20.55
C CYS A 488 19.70 -2.40 -19.89
N PRO A 489 20.34 -1.23 -20.02
CA PRO A 489 19.82 0.02 -19.46
C PRO A 489 18.38 0.36 -19.89
N GLU A 490 18.01 0.05 -21.14
CA GLU A 490 16.67 0.31 -21.70
C GLU A 490 15.53 -0.50 -21.06
N CYS A 491 15.87 -1.66 -20.49
CA CYS A 491 14.92 -2.48 -19.73
C CYS A 491 15.23 -2.46 -18.24
N THR A 492 16.04 -1.50 -17.76
CA THR A 492 16.42 -1.38 -16.35
C THR A 492 17.01 -2.68 -15.82
N MET A 493 17.87 -3.31 -16.64
CA MET A 493 18.54 -4.58 -16.37
C MET A 493 17.57 -5.74 -16.04
N THR A 494 16.30 -5.67 -16.47
CA THR A 494 15.32 -6.75 -16.24
C THR A 494 15.42 -7.88 -17.28
N GLY A 495 15.83 -7.55 -18.51
CA GLY A 495 15.67 -8.38 -19.71
C GLY A 495 14.26 -8.37 -20.31
N TYR A 496 13.32 -7.64 -19.71
CA TYR A 496 11.91 -7.52 -20.12
C TYR A 496 11.46 -6.07 -20.27
N ARG A 497 10.55 -5.78 -21.19
CA ARG A 497 9.99 -4.44 -21.37
C ARG A 497 8.53 -4.51 -21.76
N GLY A 498 7.65 -4.18 -20.82
CA GLY A 498 6.21 -4.26 -21.00
C GLY A 498 5.66 -5.67 -20.82
N ARG A 499 4.37 -5.84 -21.08
CA ARG A 499 3.63 -7.08 -20.87
C ARG A 499 2.71 -7.36 -22.06
N HIS A 500 2.44 -8.64 -22.35
CA HIS A 500 1.32 -9.07 -23.19
C HIS A 500 0.42 -10.00 -22.40
N ALA A 501 -0.82 -10.14 -22.87
CA ALA A 501 -1.75 -11.11 -22.35
C ALA A 501 -1.58 -12.46 -23.05
N VAL A 502 -1.73 -13.53 -22.30
CA VAL A 502 -1.98 -14.88 -22.82
C VAL A 502 -3.41 -15.26 -22.48
N HIS A 503 -4.06 -15.96 -23.41
CA HIS A 503 -5.50 -16.18 -23.34
C HIS A 503 -5.84 -17.66 -23.43
N GLU A 504 -6.91 -18.02 -22.74
CA GLU A 504 -7.66 -19.24 -22.95
C GLU A 504 -9.10 -18.81 -23.21
N MET A 505 -9.58 -19.10 -24.42
CA MET A 505 -10.86 -18.62 -24.90
C MET A 505 -11.81 -19.78 -25.11
N LEU A 506 -12.90 -19.78 -24.36
CA LEU A 506 -13.99 -20.73 -24.52
C LEU A 506 -15.12 -20.03 -25.26
N THR A 507 -15.43 -20.49 -26.46
CA THR A 507 -16.65 -20.09 -27.19
C THR A 507 -17.73 -21.13 -26.97
N VAL A 508 -18.91 -20.70 -26.54
CA VAL A 508 -20.03 -21.61 -26.25
C VAL A 508 -20.71 -22.00 -27.56
N ASN A 509 -20.53 -23.25 -27.98
CA ASN A 509 -21.24 -23.86 -29.10
C ASN A 509 -22.48 -24.64 -28.60
N GLU A 510 -23.25 -25.23 -29.53
CA GLU A 510 -24.48 -25.97 -29.18
C GLU A 510 -24.23 -27.15 -28.23
N ASP A 511 -23.12 -27.87 -28.38
CA ASP A 511 -22.74 -28.99 -27.49
C ASP A 511 -22.45 -28.49 -26.07
N LEU A 512 -21.57 -27.48 -25.93
CA LEU A 512 -21.29 -26.86 -24.63
C LEU A 512 -22.54 -26.26 -24.00
N GLN A 513 -23.41 -25.65 -24.80
CA GLN A 513 -24.68 -25.11 -24.32
C GLN A 513 -25.55 -26.20 -23.67
N ALA A 514 -25.70 -27.36 -24.32
CA ALA A 514 -26.45 -28.49 -23.78
C ALA A 514 -25.83 -29.03 -22.49
N ARG A 515 -24.50 -29.19 -22.46
CA ARG A 515 -23.77 -29.69 -21.29
C ARG A 515 -23.84 -28.75 -20.08
N ILE A 516 -23.73 -27.44 -20.31
CA ILE A 516 -23.91 -26.43 -19.26
C ILE A 516 -25.34 -26.50 -18.72
N ALA A 517 -26.36 -26.60 -19.58
CA ALA A 517 -27.75 -26.70 -19.15
C ALA A 517 -28.01 -27.98 -18.32
N ALA A 518 -27.34 -29.08 -18.65
CA ALA A 518 -27.40 -30.34 -17.91
C ALA A 518 -26.63 -30.31 -16.57
N GLY A 519 -25.84 -29.27 -16.31
CA GLY A 519 -25.02 -29.16 -15.11
C GLY A 519 -23.88 -30.19 -15.08
N GLU A 520 -23.31 -30.51 -16.24
CA GLU A 520 -22.19 -31.45 -16.32
C GLU A 520 -20.97 -30.97 -15.51
N PRO A 521 -20.15 -31.91 -14.99
CA PRO A 521 -18.92 -31.57 -14.29
C PRO A 521 -17.95 -30.76 -15.17
N VAL A 522 -17.23 -29.85 -14.52
CA VAL A 522 -16.27 -28.91 -15.12
C VAL A 522 -15.26 -29.59 -16.06
N ASP A 523 -14.75 -30.76 -15.68
CA ASP A 523 -13.78 -31.50 -16.48
C ASP A 523 -14.34 -31.90 -17.86
N GLN A 524 -15.63 -32.28 -17.93
CA GLN A 524 -16.28 -32.65 -19.19
C GLN A 524 -16.49 -31.43 -20.09
N LEU A 525 -16.80 -30.27 -19.50
CA LEU A 525 -16.88 -29.00 -20.24
C LEU A 525 -15.53 -28.62 -20.84
N ILE A 526 -14.44 -28.80 -20.09
CA ILE A 526 -13.08 -28.53 -20.58
C ILE A 526 -12.72 -29.48 -21.72
N GLU A 527 -13.02 -30.77 -21.59
CA GLU A 527 -12.77 -31.76 -22.64
C GLU A 527 -13.53 -31.42 -23.93
N ALA A 528 -14.82 -31.09 -23.82
CA ALA A 528 -15.63 -30.66 -24.95
C ALA A 528 -15.09 -29.38 -25.60
N ALA A 529 -14.72 -28.38 -24.79
CA ALA A 529 -14.15 -27.13 -25.29
C ALA A 529 -12.80 -27.34 -25.99
N ARG A 530 -11.92 -28.20 -25.45
CA ARG A 530 -10.63 -28.56 -26.08
C ARG A 530 -10.85 -29.32 -27.39
N ALA A 531 -11.80 -30.25 -27.42
CA ALA A 531 -12.17 -30.95 -28.64
C ALA A 531 -12.71 -30.00 -29.72
N ALA A 532 -13.38 -28.92 -29.30
CA ALA A 532 -13.86 -27.84 -30.17
C ALA A 532 -12.76 -26.84 -30.59
N GLY A 533 -11.51 -27.04 -30.16
CA GLY A 533 -10.36 -26.22 -30.59
C GLY A 533 -9.84 -25.23 -29.54
N MET A 534 -10.40 -25.18 -28.33
CA MET A 534 -9.93 -24.30 -27.27
C MET A 534 -8.45 -24.57 -26.93
N ARG A 535 -7.64 -23.52 -27.00
CA ARG A 535 -6.24 -23.52 -26.58
C ARG A 535 -6.15 -23.17 -25.09
N SER A 536 -5.35 -23.91 -24.33
CA SER A 536 -5.12 -23.61 -22.92
C SER A 536 -4.22 -22.38 -22.71
N LEU A 537 -4.26 -21.76 -21.53
CA LEU A 537 -3.35 -20.67 -21.16
C LEU A 537 -1.88 -21.06 -21.36
N TRP A 538 -1.54 -22.31 -20.99
CA TRP A 538 -0.19 -22.86 -21.16
C TRP A 538 0.20 -22.92 -22.64
N ASP A 539 -0.70 -23.41 -23.50
CA ASP A 539 -0.44 -23.56 -24.92
C ASP A 539 -0.34 -22.21 -25.65
N SER A 540 -1.12 -21.22 -25.22
CA SER A 540 -0.97 -19.82 -25.67
C SER A 540 0.42 -19.29 -25.28
N GLY A 541 0.81 -19.46 -24.02
CA GLY A 541 2.14 -19.05 -23.54
C GLY A 541 3.29 -19.73 -24.27
N VAL A 542 3.19 -21.04 -24.56
CA VAL A 542 4.19 -21.79 -25.34
C VAL A 542 4.38 -21.17 -26.71
N GLU A 543 3.29 -20.81 -27.40
CA GLU A 543 3.37 -20.17 -28.71
C GLU A 543 4.06 -18.80 -28.67
N HIS A 544 3.78 -17.99 -27.65
CA HIS A 544 4.50 -16.72 -27.43
C HIS A 544 5.99 -16.93 -27.15
N ALA A 545 6.36 -17.96 -26.39
CA ALA A 545 7.76 -18.31 -26.18
C ALA A 545 8.44 -18.74 -27.48
N LYS A 546 7.76 -19.52 -28.34
CA LYS A 546 8.27 -19.92 -29.68
C LYS A 546 8.49 -18.72 -30.61
N ARG A 547 7.64 -17.68 -30.51
CA ARG A 547 7.78 -16.41 -31.24
C ARG A 547 8.89 -15.52 -30.71
N GLY A 548 9.45 -15.84 -29.53
CA GLY A 548 10.44 -15.02 -28.86
C GLY A 548 9.87 -13.75 -28.23
N ASP A 549 8.58 -13.77 -27.88
CA ASP A 549 7.90 -12.68 -27.17
C ASP A 549 8.16 -12.74 -25.66
N THR A 550 8.44 -13.93 -25.12
CA THR A 550 8.70 -14.21 -23.71
C THR A 550 9.67 -15.38 -23.54
N THR A 551 9.96 -15.78 -22.29
CA THR A 551 10.87 -16.88 -21.96
C THR A 551 10.13 -18.04 -21.29
N ILE A 552 10.69 -19.26 -21.35
CA ILE A 552 10.18 -20.41 -20.58
C ILE A 552 10.15 -20.11 -19.07
N ALA A 553 11.17 -19.43 -18.56
CA ALA A 553 11.24 -19.04 -17.15
C ALA A 553 10.06 -18.14 -16.76
N GLU A 554 9.64 -17.23 -17.64
CA GLU A 554 8.48 -16.36 -17.41
C GLU A 554 7.16 -17.13 -17.50
N LEU A 555 7.02 -18.09 -18.42
CA LEU A 555 5.86 -18.99 -18.47
C LEU A 555 5.70 -19.72 -17.14
N LEU A 556 6.76 -20.38 -16.67
CA LEU A 556 6.75 -21.16 -15.43
C LEU A 556 6.51 -20.31 -14.17
N ARG A 557 6.83 -19.01 -14.23
CA ARG A 557 6.57 -18.07 -13.13
C ARG A 557 5.09 -17.74 -13.00
N VAL A 558 4.35 -17.68 -14.11
CA VAL A 558 2.96 -17.18 -14.15
C VAL A 558 1.95 -18.30 -14.31
N LEU A 559 2.32 -19.39 -14.99
CA LEU A 559 1.46 -20.49 -15.36
C LEU A 559 1.96 -21.80 -14.77
N GLU A 560 1.03 -22.64 -14.36
CA GLU A 560 1.33 -24.02 -13.99
C GLU A 560 1.50 -24.86 -15.24
N ALA A 561 2.63 -25.56 -15.32
CA ALA A 561 2.89 -26.48 -16.41
C ALA A 561 2.03 -27.75 -16.25
N PRO A 562 1.45 -28.29 -17.34
CA PRO A 562 0.70 -29.54 -17.29
C PRO A 562 1.52 -30.70 -16.72
N SER A 563 0.87 -31.61 -16.00
CA SER A 563 1.50 -32.84 -15.48
C SER A 563 1.93 -33.78 -16.63
N GLU A 564 2.95 -34.62 -16.36
CA GLU A 564 3.59 -35.49 -17.38
C GLU A 564 2.62 -36.44 -18.10
N GLU A 565 1.54 -36.89 -17.44
CA GLU A 565 0.52 -37.74 -18.07
C GLU A 565 -0.25 -37.01 -19.18
N ARG A 566 -0.53 -35.71 -19.01
CA ARG A 566 -1.18 -34.87 -20.02
C ARG A 566 -0.22 -34.48 -21.14
N ALA A 567 1.07 -34.32 -20.84
CA ALA A 567 2.10 -34.07 -21.84
C ALA A 567 2.29 -35.28 -22.78
N LYS A 568 2.30 -36.50 -22.24
CA LYS A 568 2.43 -37.75 -23.00
C LYS A 568 1.26 -37.97 -23.98
N ALA A 569 0.02 -37.68 -23.55
CA ALA A 569 -1.18 -37.78 -24.39
C ALA A 569 -1.15 -36.87 -25.63
N ARG A 570 -0.37 -35.78 -25.58
CA ARG A 570 -0.21 -34.83 -26.67
C ARG A 570 0.79 -35.31 -27.73
N THR A 571 1.85 -35.98 -27.31
CA THR A 571 2.80 -36.67 -28.20
C THR A 571 2.15 -37.77 -29.03
N THR A 572 1.07 -38.39 -28.53
CA THR A 572 0.33 -39.44 -29.23
C THR A 572 -0.80 -38.94 -30.14
N THR A 573 -1.21 -37.67 -30.03
CA THR A 573 -2.32 -37.08 -30.83
C THR A 573 -1.86 -36.03 -31.85
N ALA A 574 -0.55 -35.93 -32.12
CA ALA A 574 0.01 -35.03 -33.13
C ALA A 574 -0.22 -35.54 -34.57
N GLN A 575 -1.48 -35.70 -34.96
CA GLN A 575 -1.95 -35.66 -36.35
C GLN A 575 -3.47 -35.44 -36.33
N PRO A 576 -4.00 -34.31 -36.84
CA PRO A 576 -5.38 -34.28 -37.26
C PRO A 576 -5.55 -35.34 -38.37
N PRO A 577 -6.69 -36.05 -38.46
CA PRO A 577 -6.91 -36.96 -39.57
C PRO A 577 -6.86 -36.14 -40.86
N LEU A 578 -5.80 -36.34 -41.65
CA LEU A 578 -5.80 -35.96 -43.05
C LEU A 578 -6.99 -36.70 -43.66
N ARG A 579 -8.04 -35.96 -44.03
CA ARG A 579 -9.03 -36.48 -44.96
C ARG A 579 -8.28 -36.80 -46.25
N GLU A 580 -7.96 -38.07 -46.45
CA GLU A 580 -7.57 -38.59 -47.75
C GLU A 580 -8.70 -38.25 -48.72
N THR A 581 -8.42 -37.32 -49.63
CA THR A 581 -9.25 -37.09 -50.80
C THR A 581 -9.02 -38.27 -51.73
N GLY A 582 -9.76 -39.35 -51.50
CA GLY A 582 -9.90 -40.43 -52.46
C GLY A 582 -10.39 -39.83 -53.78
N HIS A 583 -9.57 -39.94 -54.82
CA HIS A 583 -9.95 -39.63 -56.18
C HIS A 583 -11.17 -40.47 -56.58
N VAL A 584 -12.34 -39.83 -56.63
CA VAL A 584 -13.46 -40.30 -57.44
C VAL A 584 -13.57 -39.34 -58.61
N ALA A 585 -13.21 -39.83 -59.80
CA ALA A 585 -13.31 -39.10 -61.04
C ALA A 585 -14.78 -38.81 -61.37
N ILE A 586 -15.11 -37.54 -61.58
CA ILE A 586 -16.38 -37.09 -62.16
C ILE A 586 -16.10 -36.60 -63.58
N PRO A 587 -16.80 -37.08 -64.62
CA PRO A 587 -16.55 -36.68 -66.00
C PRO A 587 -17.07 -35.27 -66.28
N VAL A 588 -16.23 -34.46 -66.95
CA VAL A 588 -16.54 -33.09 -67.39
C VAL A 588 -17.35 -33.14 -68.69
N ALA A 589 -18.50 -32.47 -68.72
CA ALA A 589 -19.28 -32.20 -69.94
C ALA A 589 -18.87 -30.84 -70.56
N PRO A 590 -18.90 -30.68 -71.90
CA PRO A 590 -18.30 -29.53 -72.58
C PRO A 590 -19.24 -28.31 -72.65
N LEU A 591 -18.62 -27.12 -72.59
CA LEU A 591 -19.24 -25.80 -72.75
C LEU A 591 -19.75 -25.55 -74.19
N PRO A 592 -20.90 -24.86 -74.36
CA PRO A 592 -21.34 -24.37 -75.66
C PRO A 592 -20.66 -23.04 -76.06
N PRO A 593 -20.62 -22.69 -77.37
CA PRO A 593 -19.79 -21.61 -77.88
C PRO A 593 -20.46 -20.22 -77.82
N ALA A 594 -19.60 -19.21 -77.90
CA ALA A 594 -19.90 -17.78 -77.82
C ALA A 594 -20.82 -17.25 -78.92
N ILE A 595 -21.70 -16.30 -78.56
CA ILE A 595 -22.45 -15.46 -79.50
C ILE A 595 -22.04 -14.00 -79.27
N ASP A 596 -21.52 -13.41 -80.34
CA ASP A 596 -21.21 -12.00 -80.54
C ASP A 596 -22.49 -11.23 -80.92
N ARG A 597 -22.67 -9.99 -80.40
CA ARG A 597 -23.30 -8.81 -81.06
C ARG A 597 -23.63 -7.67 -80.09
N GLY A 598 -23.00 -6.51 -80.33
CA GLY A 598 -23.69 -5.24 -80.64
C GLY A 598 -24.26 -4.35 -79.52
N LEU A 599 -23.67 -3.14 -79.42
CA LEU A 599 -24.16 -1.80 -78.99
C LEU A 599 -25.50 -1.63 -78.23
N PRO A 600 -25.59 -0.55 -77.42
CA PRO A 600 -26.57 0.48 -77.79
C PRO A 600 -26.10 1.94 -77.65
N ALA A 601 -26.64 2.77 -78.54
CA ALA A 601 -26.65 4.23 -78.47
C ALA A 601 -28.10 4.72 -78.24
N ALA A 602 -28.28 5.57 -77.21
CA ALA A 602 -29.18 6.74 -77.07
C ALA A 602 -30.72 6.56 -77.29
N ILE A 603 -31.67 7.19 -76.56
CA ILE A 603 -32.05 8.63 -76.56
C ILE A 603 -33.35 8.85 -75.69
N HIS A 604 -33.47 10.03 -75.04
CA HIS A 604 -34.66 10.83 -74.53
C HIS A 604 -35.38 10.42 -73.22
N GLN A 605 -35.80 11.30 -72.29
CA GLN A 605 -36.06 12.77 -72.31
C GLN A 605 -36.11 13.37 -70.86
N GLU A 606 -35.80 14.66 -70.74
CA GLU A 606 -35.72 15.55 -69.55
C GLU A 606 -37.11 16.08 -69.09
N PRO A 607 -37.29 16.68 -67.87
CA PRO A 607 -36.96 18.11 -67.66
C PRO A 607 -36.48 18.53 -66.24
N ALA A 608 -35.84 19.71 -66.16
CA ALA A 608 -35.44 20.49 -64.96
C ALA A 608 -36.36 21.75 -64.80
N PRO A 609 -36.14 22.78 -63.91
CA PRO A 609 -35.34 22.98 -62.67
C PRO A 609 -36.23 23.66 -61.53
N PRO A 610 -35.81 24.48 -60.50
CA PRO A 610 -34.82 25.57 -60.49
C PRO A 610 -33.80 25.63 -59.32
N THR A 611 -32.86 26.55 -59.53
CA THR A 611 -31.55 26.85 -58.93
C THR A 611 -31.54 27.83 -57.75
N GLY A 612 -30.44 27.86 -56.98
CA GLY A 612 -30.17 28.92 -55.99
C GLY A 612 -28.72 29.07 -55.48
N LYS A 613 -27.82 29.56 -56.36
CA LYS A 613 -26.63 30.45 -56.14
C LYS A 613 -25.50 30.07 -55.14
N ALA A 614 -24.29 29.96 -55.70
CA ALA A 614 -23.00 30.17 -55.04
C ALA A 614 -22.26 31.41 -55.63
N PRO A 615 -21.48 32.16 -54.83
CA PRO A 615 -20.43 33.05 -55.33
C PRO A 615 -19.06 32.83 -54.59
N PRO A 616 -17.97 33.56 -54.91
CA PRO A 616 -16.87 33.22 -55.83
C PRO A 616 -15.50 32.98 -55.13
N PRO A 617 -14.42 32.60 -55.86
CA PRO A 617 -13.14 32.22 -55.24
C PRO A 617 -12.25 33.44 -54.94
N ARG A 618 -11.47 33.38 -53.86
CA ARG A 618 -10.44 34.39 -53.55
C ARG A 618 -9.03 33.81 -53.50
N ARG A 619 -8.29 34.16 -54.57
CA ARG A 619 -6.90 34.61 -54.68
C ARG A 619 -5.87 34.13 -53.64
N THR A 620 -4.92 33.36 -54.18
CA THR A 620 -3.50 33.31 -53.81
C THR A 620 -2.87 34.70 -53.70
N LEU A 621 -2.13 34.94 -52.62
CA LEU A 621 -1.08 35.95 -52.53
C LEU A 621 0.23 35.27 -52.15
N ARG A 622 1.26 35.57 -52.93
CA ARG A 622 2.62 35.06 -52.90
C ARG A 622 3.56 36.24 -52.62
N MET A 623 4.73 35.94 -52.04
CA MET A 623 5.98 36.73 -51.93
C MET A 623 6.16 37.61 -50.66
N PRO A 624 7.42 37.96 -50.25
CA PRO A 624 8.77 37.55 -50.71
C PRO A 624 9.77 37.14 -49.58
N PRO A 625 11.02 36.73 -49.93
CA PRO A 625 12.12 36.44 -49.00
C PRO A 625 13.17 37.58 -48.94
N GLU A 626 13.69 37.89 -47.75
CA GLU A 626 14.91 38.68 -47.49
C GLU A 626 15.43 38.32 -46.08
N LYS A 627 16.70 38.37 -45.69
CA LYS A 627 18.03 38.44 -46.30
C LYS A 627 19.02 38.17 -45.15
N VAL A 628 20.18 37.61 -45.50
CA VAL A 628 21.35 37.33 -44.65
C VAL A 628 22.12 38.60 -44.28
N SER A 629 22.67 38.67 -43.06
CA SER A 629 23.98 39.29 -42.72
C SER A 629 24.31 39.04 -41.24
N LEU A 630 25.22 38.11 -40.90
CA LEU A 630 26.63 38.35 -40.54
C LEU A 630 26.86 39.24 -39.30
N ASN A 631 27.32 38.61 -38.20
CA ASN A 631 28.59 38.98 -37.55
C ASN A 631 29.11 37.87 -36.61
N ARG A 632 30.31 37.36 -36.95
CA ARG A 632 31.34 36.80 -36.04
C ARG A 632 32.06 37.97 -35.34
N PRO A 633 32.92 37.81 -34.29
CA PRO A 633 33.94 36.76 -34.08
C PRO A 633 33.99 36.26 -32.60
N THR A 634 34.87 35.41 -32.04
CA THR A 634 36.29 35.03 -32.25
C THR A 634 36.51 33.78 -31.34
N THR A 635 36.90 32.61 -31.83
CA THR A 635 38.27 32.02 -31.92
C THR A 635 39.10 31.91 -30.63
N THR A 636 39.28 30.67 -30.15
CA THR A 636 40.54 30.04 -29.64
C THR A 636 40.24 28.55 -29.44
N GLN A 637 40.59 27.61 -30.34
CA GLN A 637 41.89 26.91 -30.48
C GLN A 637 42.54 26.62 -29.12
N THR A 638 42.55 25.37 -28.64
CA THR A 638 43.57 24.31 -28.84
C THR A 638 43.25 23.24 -27.75
N ALA A 639 43.59 21.96 -27.77
CA ALA A 639 44.40 21.08 -28.59
C ALA A 639 43.90 19.64 -28.40
N THR A 640 44.16 18.83 -29.42
CA THR A 640 44.19 17.38 -29.46
C THR A 640 45.13 16.78 -28.41
N GLY A 641 44.76 15.63 -27.83
CA GLY A 641 45.63 14.82 -26.98
C GLY A 641 45.09 13.40 -26.81
N SER A 642 45.34 12.56 -27.81
CA SER A 642 45.22 11.10 -27.75
C SER A 642 46.23 10.51 -26.77
N PHE A 643 45.80 9.61 -25.86
CA PHE A 643 46.69 8.59 -25.30
C PHE A 643 45.95 7.26 -25.15
N VAL A 644 46.63 6.22 -25.60
CA VAL A 644 46.22 4.82 -25.70
C VAL A 644 47.03 4.02 -24.65
N THR A 645 46.32 3.34 -23.72
CA THR A 645 46.70 2.13 -22.93
C THR A 645 47.89 2.21 -21.94
N PRO A 646 48.05 1.31 -20.93
CA PRO A 646 47.52 -0.06 -20.85
C PRO A 646 47.01 -0.59 -19.48
N VAL A 647 46.42 -1.79 -19.62
CA VAL A 647 46.17 -2.85 -18.64
C VAL A 647 47.33 -3.06 -17.66
N THR A 648 47.01 -3.15 -16.36
CA THR A 648 47.66 -4.05 -15.38
C THR A 648 46.75 -4.27 -14.14
N ALA A 649 46.24 -5.49 -13.99
CA ALA A 649 46.19 -6.20 -12.69
C ALA A 649 47.53 -6.99 -12.56
N PRO A 650 47.89 -7.69 -11.45
CA PRO A 650 47.13 -8.04 -10.23
C PRO A 650 47.94 -7.80 -8.92
N VAL A 651 47.41 -8.16 -7.75
CA VAL A 651 48.07 -9.01 -6.73
C VAL A 651 47.08 -9.29 -5.59
N ALA A 652 46.86 -10.58 -5.36
CA ALA A 652 46.22 -11.18 -4.20
C ALA A 652 47.24 -11.33 -3.06
N ILE A 653 46.79 -11.22 -1.81
CA ILE A 653 47.41 -11.95 -0.68
C ILE A 653 46.30 -12.61 0.14
N GLU A 654 46.48 -13.91 0.28
CA GLU A 654 45.73 -14.93 0.97
C GLU A 654 46.13 -15.05 2.46
N HIS A 655 45.17 -15.52 3.28
CA HIS A 655 45.27 -16.68 4.19
C HIS A 655 45.66 -16.60 5.69
N VAL A 656 44.91 -17.46 6.43
CA VAL A 656 45.20 -18.22 7.68
C VAL A 656 44.96 -17.43 8.98
N TRP A 657 44.12 -17.86 9.95
CA TRP A 657 44.17 -19.13 10.71
C TRP A 657 42.82 -19.82 10.95
N ASP A 658 42.81 -21.12 10.64
CA ASP A 658 41.95 -22.19 11.18
C ASP A 658 42.23 -22.51 12.65
N ARG A 659 41.21 -23.01 13.36
CA ARG A 659 41.17 -24.29 14.12
C ARG A 659 39.98 -24.25 15.10
N ALA A 660 38.92 -25.02 14.87
CA ALA A 660 38.75 -26.44 15.22
C ALA A 660 38.67 -26.70 16.74
N MET A 661 37.52 -27.18 17.23
CA MET A 661 37.37 -28.50 17.88
C MET A 661 35.95 -28.72 18.44
N ASP A 662 35.55 -29.98 18.32
CA ASP A 662 34.28 -30.67 18.56
C ASP A 662 33.73 -30.68 20.01
N PRO A 663 32.49 -31.18 20.23
CA PRO A 663 31.75 -31.08 21.50
C PRO A 663 32.07 -32.23 22.46
N PRO A 664 31.73 -32.13 23.77
CA PRO A 664 31.69 -33.30 24.64
C PRO A 664 30.26 -33.84 24.81
N SER A 665 30.19 -35.16 24.69
CA SER A 665 29.03 -36.03 24.89
C SER A 665 28.82 -36.45 26.36
N ALA A 666 27.54 -36.74 26.67
CA ALA A 666 27.03 -37.83 27.53
C ALA A 666 27.23 -37.79 29.06
N SER A 667 26.11 -37.71 29.79
CA SER A 667 25.68 -38.72 30.80
C SER A 667 24.36 -38.32 31.47
N GLY A 668 23.33 -39.17 31.40
CA GLY A 668 22.22 -39.14 32.38
C GLY A 668 22.69 -39.68 33.74
N PRO A 669 21.92 -39.48 34.84
CA PRO A 669 20.75 -40.36 35.04
C PRO A 669 19.53 -39.72 35.75
N THR A 670 18.37 -40.36 35.50
CA THR A 670 17.20 -40.58 36.37
C THR A 670 16.88 -39.63 37.55
N GLY A 671 15.62 -39.17 37.60
CA GLY A 671 14.88 -39.16 38.88
C GLY A 671 13.98 -37.96 39.19
N ALA A 672 12.69 -38.27 39.33
CA ALA A 672 11.72 -37.65 40.26
C ALA A 672 11.10 -36.27 39.94
N ARG A 673 9.78 -36.33 39.74
CA ARG A 673 8.81 -35.25 39.97
C ARG A 673 8.99 -34.64 41.37
N ARG A 674 8.85 -33.31 41.49
CA ARG A 674 8.10 -32.64 42.59
C ARG A 674 7.87 -31.15 42.32
N ASN A 675 6.65 -30.72 42.65
CA ASN A 675 6.16 -29.34 42.73
C ASN A 675 7.05 -28.44 43.60
N GLY A 676 7.04 -27.12 43.32
CA GLY A 676 7.42 -26.12 44.33
C GLY A 676 7.79 -24.75 43.79
N ALA A 677 6.84 -23.82 43.88
CA ALA A 677 7.01 -22.40 44.19
C ALA A 677 8.15 -21.61 43.51
N LEU A 678 7.79 -20.82 42.49
CA LEU A 678 8.57 -19.64 42.12
C LEU A 678 8.28 -18.52 43.14
N HIS A 679 9.38 -17.97 43.66
CA HIS A 679 9.44 -16.87 44.61
C HIS A 679 8.63 -15.65 44.19
N ASP A 680 7.86 -15.11 45.14
CA ASP A 680 7.24 -13.78 45.06
C ASP A 680 8.31 -12.68 44.90
N PRO A 681 8.16 -11.75 43.94
CA PRO A 681 8.88 -10.47 43.98
C PRO A 681 8.28 -9.56 45.08
N PRO A 682 9.07 -8.62 45.62
CA PRO A 682 8.71 -7.89 46.84
C PRO A 682 7.42 -7.09 46.65
N SER A 683 6.55 -7.18 47.66
CA SER A 683 5.25 -6.51 47.71
C SER A 683 5.38 -4.99 47.51
N ALA A 684 4.89 -4.53 46.36
CA ALA A 684 4.62 -3.12 46.14
C ALA A 684 3.52 -2.68 47.11
N LYS A 685 3.77 -1.61 47.87
CA LYS A 685 2.80 -0.98 48.76
C LYS A 685 1.51 -0.64 47.99
N PRO A 686 0.31 -0.79 48.58
CA PRO A 686 -0.93 -0.46 47.91
C PRO A 686 -0.93 1.03 47.53
N ARG A 687 -1.13 1.33 46.24
CA ARG A 687 -1.41 2.69 45.78
C ARG A 687 -2.67 3.17 46.52
N THR A 688 -2.59 4.33 47.14
CA THR A 688 -3.70 5.02 47.79
C THR A 688 -4.88 5.15 46.81
N SER A 689 -6.11 4.87 47.27
CA SER A 689 -7.30 4.74 46.42
C SER A 689 -7.49 5.94 45.50
N ARG A 690 -7.70 5.67 44.21
CA ARG A 690 -7.94 6.68 43.15
C ARG A 690 -9.30 7.40 43.28
N PHE A 691 -10.16 6.96 44.19
CA PHE A 691 -11.53 7.45 44.32
C PHE A 691 -11.74 8.12 45.69
N GLU A 692 -12.35 9.31 45.69
CA GLU A 692 -12.89 9.95 46.89
C GLU A 692 -14.29 9.35 47.18
N GLY A 693 -14.33 8.14 47.75
CA GLY A 693 -15.61 7.44 48.06
C GLY A 693 -15.51 5.91 48.06
N PRO A 694 -16.63 5.17 48.27
CA PRO A 694 -16.64 3.72 48.10
C PRO A 694 -16.29 3.37 46.65
N PRO A 695 -15.50 2.31 46.42
CA PRO A 695 -15.01 1.97 45.08
C PRO A 695 -16.18 1.65 44.14
N PRO A 696 -16.19 2.23 42.92
CA PRO A 696 -17.28 2.01 41.96
C PRO A 696 -17.37 0.54 41.55
N ARG A 697 -18.60 0.07 41.37
CA ARG A 697 -18.97 -1.31 41.12
C ARG A 697 -19.25 -1.51 39.63
N ILE A 698 -18.46 -2.32 38.96
CA ILE A 698 -18.64 -2.62 37.53
C ILE A 698 -19.14 -4.06 37.38
N LEU A 699 -20.13 -4.26 36.51
CA LEU A 699 -20.51 -5.59 36.04
C LEU A 699 -19.85 -5.86 34.69
N LEU A 700 -18.90 -6.80 34.65
CA LEU A 700 -18.21 -7.25 33.45
C LEU A 700 -18.92 -8.49 32.88
N VAL A 701 -19.36 -8.42 31.62
CA VAL A 701 -20.07 -9.51 30.94
C VAL A 701 -19.23 -10.00 29.77
N GLU A 702 -18.67 -11.18 29.91
CA GLU A 702 -17.72 -11.77 28.97
C GLU A 702 -17.87 -13.29 29.05
N ASP A 703 -18.11 -13.97 27.93
CA ASP A 703 -18.31 -15.42 27.90
C ASP A 703 -16.98 -16.19 27.86
N GLU A 704 -15.92 -15.57 27.33
CA GLU A 704 -14.57 -16.12 27.36
C GLU A 704 -13.92 -15.98 28.76
N GLU A 705 -13.93 -17.08 29.53
CA GLU A 705 -13.40 -17.11 30.90
C GLU A 705 -11.94 -16.61 31.04
N PRO A 706 -10.98 -16.97 30.16
CA PRO A 706 -9.63 -16.41 30.19
C PRO A 706 -9.60 -14.87 30.05
N LEU A 707 -10.39 -14.31 29.13
CA LEU A 707 -10.43 -12.88 28.88
C LEU A 707 -11.12 -12.14 30.03
N ARG A 708 -12.22 -12.70 30.55
CA ARG A 708 -12.93 -12.17 31.72
C ARG A 708 -12.03 -12.05 32.94
N ARG A 709 -11.20 -13.07 33.20
CA ARG A 709 -10.22 -13.06 34.30
C ARG A 709 -9.17 -11.95 34.14
N VAL A 710 -8.59 -11.81 32.94
CA VAL A 710 -7.59 -10.75 32.68
C VAL A 710 -8.19 -9.36 32.84
N MET A 711 -9.40 -9.12 32.33
CA MET A 711 -10.08 -7.84 32.45
C MET A 711 -10.46 -7.51 33.88
N LYS A 712 -10.95 -8.50 34.64
CA LYS A 712 -11.21 -8.36 36.07
C LYS A 712 -9.96 -7.95 36.82
N ASP A 713 -8.85 -8.68 36.65
CA ASP A 713 -7.59 -8.40 37.35
C ASP A 713 -7.09 -6.98 37.06
N LEU A 714 -7.24 -6.50 35.83
CA LEU A 714 -6.85 -5.14 35.44
C LEU A 714 -7.72 -4.07 36.11
N LEU A 715 -9.04 -4.25 36.08
CA LEU A 715 -9.96 -3.28 36.68
C LEU A 715 -9.92 -3.29 38.21
N GLU A 716 -9.74 -4.45 38.85
CA GLU A 716 -9.54 -4.55 40.31
C GLU A 716 -8.22 -3.88 40.74
N ARG A 717 -7.15 -4.00 39.94
CA ARG A 717 -5.88 -3.28 40.17
C ARG A 717 -6.04 -1.76 40.11
N ASP A 718 -6.97 -1.25 39.29
CA ASP A 718 -7.30 0.17 39.20
C ASP A 718 -8.28 0.65 40.28
N GLY A 719 -8.71 -0.25 41.18
CA GLY A 719 -9.50 0.08 42.38
C GLY A 719 -11.02 -0.03 42.21
N PHE A 720 -11.50 -0.69 41.15
CA PHE A 720 -12.92 -0.99 40.95
C PHE A 720 -13.33 -2.29 41.65
N VAL A 721 -14.61 -2.43 42.01
CA VAL A 721 -15.19 -3.70 42.48
C VAL A 721 -15.89 -4.38 41.31
N ILE A 722 -15.41 -5.56 40.91
CA ILE A 722 -15.89 -6.24 39.70
C ILE A 722 -16.83 -7.39 40.05
N PHE A 723 -18.01 -7.36 39.42
CA PHE A 723 -18.95 -8.48 39.34
C PHE A 723 -18.89 -9.08 37.95
N GLU A 724 -19.13 -10.39 37.84
CA GLU A 724 -18.93 -11.15 36.60
C GLU A 724 -20.22 -11.83 36.15
N ALA A 725 -20.53 -11.73 34.85
CA ALA A 725 -21.53 -12.54 34.18
C ALA A 725 -20.93 -13.20 32.94
N GLY A 726 -21.33 -14.45 32.67
CA GLY A 726 -20.82 -15.21 31.50
C GLY A 726 -21.71 -15.11 30.26
N ASP A 727 -22.85 -14.46 30.36
CA ASP A 727 -23.83 -14.33 29.28
C ASP A 727 -24.83 -13.20 29.54
N GLY A 728 -25.57 -12.78 28.50
CA GLY A 728 -26.46 -11.64 28.62
C GLY A 728 -27.68 -11.83 29.51
N ILE A 729 -28.16 -13.07 29.71
CA ILE A 729 -29.28 -13.33 30.63
C ILE A 729 -28.81 -13.16 32.08
N GLN A 730 -27.62 -13.68 32.41
CA GLN A 730 -27.01 -13.45 33.71
C GLN A 730 -26.73 -11.98 33.95
N ALA A 731 -26.30 -11.24 32.92
CA ALA A 731 -26.08 -9.80 33.03
C ALA A 731 -27.33 -9.05 33.47
N VAL A 732 -28.49 -9.32 32.83
CA VAL A 732 -29.75 -8.66 33.17
C VAL A 732 -30.20 -8.97 34.61
N ASP A 733 -30.16 -10.24 35.05
CA ASP A 733 -30.53 -10.61 36.44
C ASP A 733 -29.56 -9.99 37.46
N GLN A 734 -28.27 -9.92 37.13
CA GLN A 734 -27.26 -9.34 38.01
C GLN A 734 -27.35 -7.81 38.11
N VAL A 735 -27.72 -7.09 37.04
CA VAL A 735 -27.94 -5.64 37.11
C VAL A 735 -29.00 -5.31 38.17
N ASP A 736 -30.09 -6.07 38.21
CA ASP A 736 -31.20 -5.84 39.16
C ASP A 736 -30.80 -6.10 40.61
N ARG A 737 -30.02 -7.16 40.84
CA ARG A 737 -29.58 -7.56 42.19
C ARG A 737 -28.46 -6.69 42.71
N LEU A 738 -27.47 -6.41 41.85
CA LEU A 738 -26.22 -5.80 42.26
C LEU A 738 -26.28 -4.29 42.16
N LYS A 739 -27.10 -3.71 41.27
CA LYS A 739 -27.15 -2.27 40.97
C LYS A 739 -25.73 -1.71 40.75
N PRO A 740 -25.04 -2.15 39.68
CA PRO A 740 -23.69 -1.67 39.38
C PRO A 740 -23.72 -0.18 38.99
N ASP A 741 -22.57 0.48 39.13
CA ASP A 741 -22.35 1.86 38.70
C ASP A 741 -22.05 1.96 37.19
N ALA A 742 -21.56 0.87 36.58
CA ALA A 742 -21.38 0.73 35.13
C ALA A 742 -21.46 -0.75 34.68
N LEU A 743 -21.83 -0.97 33.41
CA LEU A 743 -21.85 -2.28 32.76
C LEU A 743 -20.85 -2.33 31.61
N VAL A 744 -20.10 -3.42 31.49
CA VAL A 744 -19.15 -3.65 30.40
C VAL A 744 -19.45 -4.99 29.72
N PRO A 745 -20.33 -5.04 28.70
CA PRO A 745 -20.68 -6.28 28.03
C PRO A 745 -19.93 -6.48 26.72
N ASP A 746 -19.55 -7.72 26.42
CA ASP A 746 -19.23 -8.14 25.05
C ASP A 746 -20.47 -8.08 24.14
N LEU A 747 -20.25 -7.86 22.84
CA LEU A 747 -21.33 -7.92 21.85
C LEU A 747 -21.80 -9.35 21.55
N ASN A 748 -20.88 -10.29 21.43
CA ASN A 748 -21.11 -11.67 21.01
C ASN A 748 -21.38 -12.60 22.21
N LEU A 749 -22.34 -12.23 23.05
CA LEU A 749 -22.72 -13.02 24.22
C LEU A 749 -23.68 -14.17 23.86
N PRO A 750 -23.54 -15.35 24.48
CA PRO A 750 -24.48 -16.45 24.29
C PRO A 750 -25.83 -16.16 24.95
N ARG A 751 -26.90 -16.78 24.44
CA ARG A 751 -28.31 -16.69 24.88
C ARG A 751 -28.98 -15.32 24.69
N LEU A 752 -28.32 -14.23 25.06
CA LEU A 752 -28.73 -12.85 24.82
C LEU A 752 -27.46 -12.05 24.51
N ASP A 753 -27.40 -11.48 23.31
CA ASP A 753 -26.26 -10.71 22.82
C ASP A 753 -26.16 -9.33 23.49
N GLY A 754 -25.04 -8.64 23.33
CA GLY A 754 -24.81 -7.32 23.95
C GLY A 754 -25.84 -6.27 23.55
N PHE A 755 -26.33 -6.33 22.30
CA PHE A 755 -27.43 -5.48 21.81
C PHE A 755 -28.76 -5.80 22.51
N GLY A 756 -29.07 -7.07 22.70
CA GLY A 756 -30.24 -7.52 23.44
C GLY A 756 -30.21 -7.10 24.91
N VAL A 757 -29.03 -7.13 25.56
CA VAL A 757 -28.83 -6.61 26.92
C VAL A 757 -29.09 -5.10 26.95
N LEU A 758 -28.50 -4.33 26.04
CA LEU A 758 -28.71 -2.88 25.93
C LEU A 758 -30.20 -2.53 25.77
N LYS A 759 -30.88 -3.18 24.82
CA LYS A 759 -32.31 -2.97 24.58
C LYS A 759 -33.15 -3.26 25.83
N HIS A 760 -32.82 -4.32 26.57
CA HIS A 760 -33.53 -4.68 27.80
C HIS A 760 -33.33 -3.63 28.91
N LEU A 761 -32.12 -3.09 29.05
CA LEU A 761 -31.81 -2.06 30.04
C LEU A 761 -32.44 -0.71 29.70
N ARG A 762 -32.44 -0.33 28.42
CA ARG A 762 -33.03 0.95 27.98
C ARG A 762 -34.56 0.95 28.02
N ALA A 763 -35.21 -0.21 27.97
CA ALA A 763 -36.65 -0.34 28.10
C ALA A 763 -37.19 -0.12 29.54
N ARG A 764 -36.32 0.00 30.55
CA ARG A 764 -36.71 0.04 31.97
C ARG A 764 -36.30 1.36 32.63
N ALA A 765 -37.22 1.99 33.35
CA ALA A 765 -37.01 3.31 33.93
C ALA A 765 -35.85 3.35 34.94
N GLU A 766 -35.59 2.23 35.62
CA GLU A 766 -34.57 2.09 36.65
C GLU A 766 -33.15 1.92 36.10
N THR A 767 -32.99 1.39 34.88
CA THR A 767 -31.69 1.04 34.28
C THR A 767 -31.40 1.78 32.96
N GLN A 768 -32.35 2.55 32.44
CA GLN A 768 -32.17 3.35 31.22
C GLN A 768 -31.01 4.36 31.29
N ARG A 769 -30.62 4.80 32.50
CA ARG A 769 -29.50 5.73 32.73
C ARG A 769 -28.19 5.05 33.14
N LEU A 770 -28.17 3.72 33.27
CA LEU A 770 -26.95 3.00 33.63
C LEU A 770 -25.89 3.19 32.53
N PRO A 771 -24.68 3.66 32.84
CA PRO A 771 -23.59 3.75 31.88
C PRO A 771 -23.19 2.36 31.37
N VAL A 772 -23.10 2.21 30.04
CA VAL A 772 -22.73 0.94 29.39
C VAL A 772 -21.56 1.16 28.44
N ILE A 773 -20.45 0.44 28.63
CA ILE A 773 -19.28 0.47 27.74
C ILE A 773 -19.17 -0.88 27.04
N VAL A 774 -19.41 -0.94 25.75
CA VAL A 774 -19.48 -2.21 25.01
C VAL A 774 -18.09 -2.66 24.56
N LEU A 775 -17.77 -3.96 24.71
CA LEU A 775 -16.57 -4.56 24.13
C LEU A 775 -16.88 -5.04 22.71
N THR A 776 -16.15 -4.54 21.72
CA THR A 776 -16.35 -4.88 20.30
C THR A 776 -15.11 -5.55 19.71
N ALA A 777 -15.29 -6.44 18.72
CA ALA A 777 -14.18 -7.01 17.98
C ALA A 777 -13.67 -6.03 16.90
N LYS A 778 -12.37 -6.03 16.65
CA LYS A 778 -11.76 -5.19 15.60
C LYS A 778 -12.19 -5.65 14.21
N GLY A 779 -12.88 -4.80 13.45
CA GLY A 779 -13.22 -5.03 12.04
C GLY A 779 -14.72 -5.03 11.70
N ASP A 780 -15.58 -4.66 12.64
CA ASP A 780 -17.02 -4.55 12.43
C ASP A 780 -17.40 -3.06 12.32
N GLU A 781 -17.16 -2.47 11.15
CA GLU A 781 -17.33 -1.02 10.92
C GLU A 781 -18.79 -0.56 11.03
N ASP A 782 -19.75 -1.48 10.91
CA ASP A 782 -21.17 -1.21 11.17
C ASP A 782 -21.49 -1.17 12.68
N SER A 783 -20.67 -1.76 13.55
CA SER A 783 -21.01 -1.90 14.98
C SER A 783 -20.83 -0.63 15.80
N GLU A 784 -19.97 0.32 15.40
CA GLU A 784 -19.70 1.52 16.23
C GLU A 784 -20.91 2.47 16.30
N VAL A 785 -21.55 2.77 15.16
CA VAL A 785 -22.75 3.62 15.11
C VAL A 785 -23.94 2.90 15.77
N HIS A 786 -24.13 1.61 15.47
CA HIS A 786 -25.23 0.82 16.02
C HIS A 786 -25.14 0.64 17.54
N VAL A 787 -23.94 0.60 18.12
CA VAL A 787 -23.74 0.51 19.59
C VAL A 787 -24.22 1.79 20.29
N PHE A 788 -23.94 2.97 19.74
CA PHE A 788 -24.46 4.24 20.28
C PHE A 788 -25.97 4.39 20.05
N GLU A 789 -26.49 4.01 18.88
CA GLU A 789 -27.93 4.01 18.61
C GLU A 789 -28.71 3.05 19.51
N ALA A 790 -28.10 1.90 19.88
CA ALA A 790 -28.65 0.97 20.86
C ALA A 790 -28.57 1.50 22.32
N GLY A 791 -27.97 2.67 22.53
CA GLY A 791 -27.95 3.38 23.79
C GLY A 791 -26.72 3.10 24.66
N ALA A 792 -25.60 2.60 24.12
CA ALA A 792 -24.34 2.53 24.86
C ALA A 792 -23.76 3.93 25.13
N SER A 793 -22.98 4.04 26.20
CA SER A 793 -22.29 5.27 26.59
C SER A 793 -20.92 5.41 25.92
N ASP A 794 -20.26 4.28 25.65
CA ASP A 794 -18.96 4.21 24.96
C ASP A 794 -18.70 2.78 24.47
N TYR A 795 -17.58 2.55 23.78
CA TYR A 795 -17.14 1.22 23.37
C TYR A 795 -15.62 1.05 23.45
N LEU A 796 -15.17 -0.20 23.51
CA LEU A 796 -13.77 -0.60 23.66
C LEU A 796 -13.46 -1.77 22.71
N THR A 797 -12.44 -1.62 21.86
CA THR A 797 -12.09 -2.64 20.84
C THR A 797 -11.10 -3.68 21.36
N LYS A 798 -11.46 -4.97 21.23
CA LYS A 798 -10.57 -6.12 21.47
C LYS A 798 -9.59 -6.29 20.29
N PRO A 799 -8.29 -6.59 20.51
CA PRO A 799 -7.65 -6.95 21.78
C PRO A 799 -7.10 -5.76 22.57
N PHE A 800 -7.29 -5.79 23.90
CA PHE A 800 -6.73 -4.78 24.81
C PHE A 800 -5.24 -5.02 25.05
N ARG A 801 -4.42 -3.97 24.93
CA ARG A 801 -3.05 -3.98 25.45
C ARG A 801 -3.04 -3.31 26.82
N ALA A 802 -2.56 -4.01 27.86
CA ALA A 802 -2.37 -3.43 29.18
C ALA A 802 -1.35 -2.28 29.09
N ARG A 803 -1.82 -1.04 29.28
CA ARG A 803 -1.00 0.14 29.56
C ARG A 803 -1.32 0.61 30.98
N PRO A 804 -0.35 1.09 31.77
CA PRO A 804 -0.65 1.81 33.00
C PRO A 804 -1.46 3.05 32.65
N LEU A 805 -2.66 3.19 33.21
CA LEU A 805 -3.50 4.39 33.09
C LEU A 805 -2.88 5.54 33.88
N ASP A 806 -1.75 6.08 33.45
CA ASP A 806 -1.25 7.36 33.98
C ASP A 806 -1.28 8.39 32.83
N SER A 807 -2.37 9.18 32.82
CA SER A 807 -2.69 10.40 32.02
C SER A 807 -3.75 10.23 30.90
N PRO A 808 -4.82 11.06 30.86
CA PRO A 808 -5.85 11.01 29.82
C PRO A 808 -5.43 11.80 28.56
N PRO A 809 -5.84 11.38 27.35
CA PRO A 809 -5.73 12.22 26.16
C PRO A 809 -6.97 13.11 26.03
N GLY A 810 -6.80 14.42 26.26
CA GLY A 810 -7.73 15.46 25.81
C GLY A 810 -8.43 16.28 26.91
N GLY A 811 -7.79 17.38 27.34
CA GLY A 811 -8.44 18.54 27.99
C GLY A 811 -8.81 18.43 29.49
N PRO A 812 -8.74 19.53 30.26
CA PRO A 812 -9.17 19.54 31.66
C PRO A 812 -10.71 19.55 31.75
N TRP A 813 -11.25 18.65 32.56
CA TRP A 813 -12.64 18.67 33.02
C TRP A 813 -13.02 20.06 33.54
N SER A 814 -14.12 20.63 33.04
CA SER A 814 -14.60 21.91 33.56
C SER A 814 -15.10 21.72 35.01
N GLN A 815 -15.03 22.77 35.82
CA GLN A 815 -15.51 22.72 37.22
C GLN A 815 -17.02 22.40 37.32
N SER A 816 -17.79 22.58 36.24
CA SER A 816 -19.19 22.16 36.14
C SER A 816 -19.36 20.65 36.00
N ASP A 817 -18.46 19.95 35.29
CA ASP A 817 -18.59 18.51 35.01
C ASP A 817 -18.27 17.64 36.24
N ARG A 818 -17.49 18.17 37.20
CA ARG A 818 -17.18 17.49 38.47
C ARG A 818 -18.31 17.60 39.50
N ALA A 819 -19.28 18.50 39.30
CA ALA A 819 -20.34 18.76 40.27
C ALA A 819 -21.55 17.81 40.12
N ASP A 820 -21.68 17.09 39.01
CA ASP A 820 -22.85 16.24 38.71
C ASP A 820 -22.72 14.78 39.19
N LEU A 821 -21.51 14.32 39.53
CA LEU A 821 -21.29 12.95 40.02
C LEU A 821 -21.46 12.77 41.54
N THR A 822 -21.75 13.84 42.30
CA THR A 822 -21.81 13.77 43.78
C THR A 822 -23.08 14.33 44.44
N ARG A 823 -24.10 14.80 43.70
CA ARG A 823 -25.37 15.27 44.33
C ARG A 823 -26.47 14.21 44.36
N ARG A 824 -26.75 13.72 45.57
CA ARG A 824 -28.01 13.05 45.92
C ARG A 824 -29.10 14.09 46.24
N GLY A 825 -30.15 14.14 45.40
CA GLY A 825 -31.55 14.52 45.71
C GLY A 825 -31.97 16.00 45.61
N PRO A 826 -33.28 16.35 45.62
CA PRO A 826 -34.50 15.52 45.53
C PRO A 826 -35.44 15.84 44.32
N CYS A 827 -36.50 15.04 44.15
CA CYS A 827 -37.64 15.27 43.26
C CYS A 827 -38.25 16.68 43.38
N GLU A 828 -38.75 17.24 42.28
CA GLU A 828 -40.03 17.98 42.24
C GLU A 828 -40.54 18.13 40.78
N ALA A 829 -41.82 17.75 40.62
CA ALA A 829 -42.82 17.94 39.55
C ALA A 829 -42.44 17.71 38.07
#